data_AF-A0A9D1FXM9-F1
#
_entry.id   AF-A0A9D1FXM9-F1
#
_cell.length_a   1.000
_cell.length_b   1.000
_cell.length_c   1.000
_cell.angle_alpha   90.00
_cell.angle_beta   90.00
_cell.angle_gamma   90.00
#
_symmetry.space_group_name_H-M   'P 1'
#
loop_
_entity.id
_entity.type
_entity.pdbx_description
1 polymer ?
#
loop_
_entity_poly.entity_id
_entity_poly.type
_entity_poly.pdbx_seq_one_letter_code
_entity_poly.pdbx_strand_id
1 'polypeptide(L)'
;MQTLLARWETIKQSIGGNREKTGFEYTFGQPKEEFFHVTMPAAYLRRIISEALFAIQLSGERQGEFDALIDESLRVMENALQTEGAISRQAAMQAEDALLPISSAAKEYEILCAAHAHIDMNWMWTWHETVGAALATFRTMLDLMREYPHFTFSQSQASVYRIVEEYDPEMMKEIQERIREGRWEVTATAWVETDKNMPSTESLLRHIRETRDYMRDVWGVPAEALEIDFSPDTFGHSANVPEIDSYGAVKYLYHCRGLDEEHVLYRWQGISGKEVLAYREPYWYNSGITPDIGCGLLDRLKKCAGLKTGLIVYGVGDHGGGPTRRDVERILEMQDWPVWPKVSFGTFREFFHRAEAVRENLPLVAGEMNCFAPGCFTTQSRIKLFNRRSEAALLRAERLSALAGRALPAGHAQAWRKVLFTHFHDIITGSCTPDSREYAMAQYSEALAAAQTEQNAAMRAMAGCIDSSMFAREADISQSQSEGAGVGYGLSRGVPNPERGAGKTRVYHLFNSCAFKRKEAVELTLWDWTGNLARLVAVDEKGERLPLQLLDREFQTYWDHKYVRLLVTASVPALGYATIALQEGECEDYPVYHLSGPRTSESYPDIVLENDCLRAVIRSSDGALTSFVDKKTGSERIAQGECAGLMLYHCEKATNSAWVIGRRMKKERVDDMTELRVSRGEVRQQVDMRFTVMGSSVKACLSLGQDACALRLDYEVDWNERASKQDFVPVLGYELPLGEAVEAFECDVPAGSVVRGVTHHDIPALTHAAALCADGRALALVSEGKYGYTNENGALGVTLINTSESPDPAPERHVHDIRLWLAVSAGDAKALGDLAEGLNRPLTAFSTMPHAGKCPARAQQMGFEAKSSRLSAILPEEDGIIARFYETNGQADSVKISFPFRVARAQAIDLMGNPLPDALAIEGDAVRVSVQPYSIGAVRAYAK
;
A
#
# COMPACT_ATOMS: atom_id res chain seq x y z
N MET A 1 3.61 14.90 -48.53
CA MET A 1 4.17 14.59 -47.19
C MET A 1 5.66 14.17 -47.15
N GLN A 2 6.07 12.93 -47.50
CA GLN A 2 7.49 12.46 -47.30
C GLN A 2 8.55 13.38 -47.94
N THR A 3 8.28 13.90 -49.14
CA THR A 3 9.19 14.83 -49.84
C THR A 3 9.29 16.21 -49.15
N LEU A 4 8.21 16.69 -48.52
CA LEU A 4 8.21 17.97 -47.80
C LEU A 4 8.94 17.84 -46.46
N LEU A 5 8.73 16.73 -45.75
CA LEU A 5 9.42 16.45 -44.49
C LEU A 5 10.94 16.33 -44.68
N ALA A 6 11.40 15.59 -45.68
CA ALA A 6 12.84 15.46 -45.98
C ALA A 6 13.51 16.80 -46.31
N ARG A 7 12.79 17.69 -47.01
CA ARG A 7 13.27 19.05 -47.30
C ARG A 7 13.35 19.88 -46.02
N TRP A 8 12.29 19.86 -45.21
CA TRP A 8 12.29 20.50 -43.90
C TRP A 8 13.42 20.01 -42.99
N GLU A 9 13.68 18.70 -42.93
CA GLU A 9 14.80 18.11 -42.17
C GLU A 9 16.15 18.66 -42.64
N THR A 10 16.34 18.77 -43.96
CA THR A 10 17.56 19.34 -44.56
C THR A 10 17.75 20.80 -44.16
N ILE A 11 16.69 21.60 -44.19
CA ILE A 11 16.70 23.00 -43.73
C ILE A 11 17.03 23.07 -42.24
N LYS A 12 16.34 22.29 -41.40
CA LYS A 12 16.57 22.21 -39.95
C LYS A 12 18.01 21.87 -39.62
N GLN A 13 18.59 20.87 -40.29
CA GLN A 13 19.99 20.47 -40.12
C GLN A 13 20.95 21.58 -40.54
N SER A 14 20.62 22.32 -41.60
CA SER A 14 21.45 23.43 -42.12
C SER A 14 21.54 24.61 -41.15
N ILE A 15 20.47 24.88 -40.38
CA ILE A 15 20.44 25.96 -39.37
C ILE A 15 20.82 25.49 -37.95
N GLY A 16 20.69 24.19 -37.67
CA GLY A 16 20.81 23.61 -36.33
C GLY A 16 22.25 23.35 -35.87
N GLY A 17 23.22 23.43 -36.78
CA GLY A 17 24.64 23.36 -36.46
C GLY A 17 25.04 22.11 -35.66
N ASN A 18 25.86 22.28 -34.61
CA ASN A 18 26.27 21.18 -33.74
C ASN A 18 25.12 20.62 -32.89
N ARG A 19 24.00 21.34 -32.69
CA ARG A 19 22.88 20.88 -31.84
C ARG A 19 22.18 19.65 -32.40
N GLU A 20 21.97 19.61 -33.71
CA GLU A 20 21.36 18.44 -34.38
C GLU A 20 22.35 17.25 -34.45
N LYS A 21 23.65 17.51 -34.30
CA LYS A 21 24.69 16.45 -34.21
C LYS A 21 24.83 15.87 -32.81
N THR A 22 24.49 16.64 -31.78
CA THR A 22 24.57 16.22 -30.36
C THR A 22 23.23 15.76 -29.79
N GLY A 23 22.15 15.74 -30.59
CA GLY A 23 20.82 15.34 -30.13
C GLY A 23 20.21 16.28 -29.09
N PHE A 24 20.51 17.59 -29.17
CA PHE A 24 20.05 18.55 -28.18
C PHE A 24 18.52 18.76 -28.23
N GLU A 25 17.83 18.24 -27.23
CA GLU A 25 16.46 18.57 -26.87
C GLU A 25 16.47 19.33 -25.54
N TYR A 26 15.56 20.30 -25.36
CA TYR A 26 15.57 21.22 -24.21
C TYR A 26 15.08 20.58 -22.90
N THR A 27 15.47 19.33 -22.65
CA THR A 27 15.15 18.60 -21.43
C THR A 27 16.16 18.94 -20.34
N PHE A 28 15.72 18.95 -19.09
CA PHE A 28 16.59 19.21 -17.94
C PHE A 28 17.56 18.02 -17.77
N GLY A 29 18.88 18.26 -17.64
CA GLY A 29 19.85 17.21 -17.25
C GLY A 29 21.17 17.06 -18.04
N GLN A 30 21.49 17.88 -19.04
CA GLN A 30 22.78 17.76 -19.76
C GLN A 30 23.99 18.35 -18.98
N PRO A 31 25.21 17.75 -19.11
CA PRO A 31 26.44 18.30 -18.54
C PRO A 31 26.72 19.71 -19.06
N LYS A 32 27.18 20.59 -18.16
CA LYS A 32 27.47 22.00 -18.46
C LYS A 32 28.48 22.15 -19.61
N GLU A 33 29.42 21.22 -19.79
CA GLU A 33 30.44 21.30 -20.84
C GLU A 33 29.87 21.19 -22.27
N GLU A 34 28.81 20.40 -22.49
CA GLU A 34 28.20 20.28 -23.83
C GLU A 34 27.36 21.50 -24.20
N PHE A 35 26.74 22.14 -23.21
CA PHE A 35 25.90 23.32 -23.38
C PHE A 35 26.67 24.53 -23.97
N PHE A 36 27.95 24.70 -23.61
CA PHE A 36 28.79 25.79 -24.13
C PHE A 36 29.10 25.69 -25.63
N HIS A 37 28.87 24.53 -26.24
CA HIS A 37 29.13 24.27 -27.65
C HIS A 37 27.86 24.32 -28.53
N VAL A 38 26.70 24.61 -27.91
CA VAL A 38 25.40 24.70 -28.60
C VAL A 38 25.00 26.16 -28.77
N THR A 39 25.04 26.66 -30.01
CA THR A 39 24.45 27.97 -30.35
C THR A 39 22.95 27.82 -30.56
N MET A 40 22.16 28.49 -29.73
CA MET A 40 20.70 28.47 -29.85
C MET A 40 20.25 29.23 -31.11
N PRO A 41 19.36 28.66 -31.94
CA PRO A 41 18.79 29.41 -33.05
C PRO A 41 18.00 30.62 -32.52
N ALA A 42 18.07 31.72 -33.25
CA ALA A 42 17.28 32.90 -32.94
C ALA A 42 15.78 32.57 -32.90
N ALA A 43 15.01 33.32 -32.09
CA ALA A 43 13.59 33.03 -31.87
C ALA A 43 12.77 32.92 -33.16
N TYR A 44 13.02 33.79 -34.14
CA TYR A 44 12.35 33.76 -35.44
C TYR A 44 12.64 32.49 -36.26
N LEU A 45 13.85 31.93 -36.16
CA LEU A 45 14.20 30.67 -36.82
C LEU A 45 13.52 29.49 -36.14
N ARG A 46 13.51 29.49 -34.80
CA ARG A 46 12.81 28.47 -34.02
C ARG A 46 11.32 28.44 -34.39
N ARG A 47 10.68 29.61 -34.47
CA ARG A 47 9.27 29.77 -34.84
C ARG A 47 8.97 29.20 -36.23
N ILE A 48 9.59 29.74 -37.28
CA ILE A 48 9.24 29.34 -38.66
C ILE A 48 9.49 27.84 -38.92
N ILE A 49 10.53 27.27 -38.31
CA ILE A 49 10.86 25.85 -38.48
C ILE A 49 9.84 24.97 -37.78
N SER A 50 9.40 25.37 -36.58
CA SER A 50 8.35 24.66 -35.87
C SER A 50 7.02 24.78 -36.61
N GLU A 51 6.61 25.99 -37.01
CA GLU A 51 5.37 26.22 -37.78
C GLU A 51 5.35 25.43 -39.09
N ALA A 52 6.47 25.36 -39.81
CA ALA A 52 6.58 24.55 -41.02
C ALA A 52 6.40 23.05 -40.73
N LEU A 53 6.98 22.52 -39.63
CA LEU A 53 6.79 21.12 -39.25
C LEU A 53 5.33 20.83 -38.87
N PHE A 54 4.74 21.68 -38.04
CA PHE A 54 3.34 21.55 -37.64
C PHE A 54 2.42 21.62 -38.87
N ALA A 55 2.68 22.53 -39.81
CA ALA A 55 1.94 22.63 -41.07
C ALA A 55 2.07 21.35 -41.92
N ILE A 56 3.27 20.75 -42.01
CA ILE A 56 3.49 19.46 -42.70
C ILE A 56 2.63 18.37 -42.08
N GLN A 57 2.60 18.26 -40.75
CA GLN A 57 1.82 17.25 -40.04
C GLN A 57 0.32 17.50 -40.20
N LEU A 58 -0.12 18.75 -40.07
CA LEU A 58 -1.52 19.15 -40.27
C LEU A 58 -1.99 18.87 -41.69
N SER A 59 -1.16 19.17 -42.70
CA SER A 59 -1.45 18.82 -44.10
C SER A 59 -1.58 17.31 -44.26
N GLY A 60 -0.72 16.52 -43.62
CA GLY A 60 -0.83 15.06 -43.57
C GLY A 60 -2.19 14.57 -43.05
N GLU A 61 -2.64 15.10 -41.91
CA GLU A 61 -3.96 14.79 -41.34
C GLU A 61 -5.11 15.19 -42.27
N ARG A 62 -4.93 16.27 -43.03
CA ARG A 62 -5.91 16.79 -43.97
C ARG A 62 -5.68 16.36 -45.42
N GLN A 63 -5.06 15.20 -45.60
CA GLN A 63 -4.89 14.56 -46.92
C GLN A 63 -4.19 15.45 -47.97
N GLY A 64 -3.22 16.26 -47.53
CA GLY A 64 -2.40 17.12 -48.37
C GLY A 64 -2.99 18.50 -48.68
N GLU A 65 -4.04 18.94 -47.97
CA GLU A 65 -4.73 20.22 -48.19
C GLU A 65 -3.77 21.42 -48.33
N PHE A 66 -2.66 21.44 -47.60
CA PHE A 66 -1.75 22.58 -47.50
C PHE A 66 -0.39 22.37 -48.17
N ASP A 67 -0.18 21.26 -48.90
CA ASP A 67 1.13 20.89 -49.46
C ASP A 67 1.73 21.98 -50.36
N ALA A 68 0.91 22.72 -51.11
CA ALA A 68 1.36 23.81 -51.98
C ALA A 68 1.90 25.03 -51.21
N LEU A 69 1.23 25.42 -50.12
CA LEU A 69 1.65 26.55 -49.27
C LEU A 69 2.95 26.22 -48.52
N ILE A 70 3.07 24.97 -48.07
CA ILE A 70 4.26 24.46 -47.41
C ILE A 70 5.43 24.42 -48.39
N ASP A 71 5.22 23.92 -49.61
CA ASP A 71 6.24 23.90 -50.66
C ASP A 71 6.80 25.30 -50.95
N GLU A 72 5.94 26.32 -51.01
CA GLU A 72 6.33 27.72 -51.17
C GLU A 72 7.17 28.23 -49.98
N SER A 73 6.72 27.99 -48.75
CA SER A 73 7.46 28.35 -47.52
C SER A 73 8.86 27.72 -47.47
N LEU A 74 8.95 26.42 -47.76
CA LEU A 74 10.23 25.69 -47.81
C LEU A 74 11.15 26.24 -48.90
N ARG A 75 10.61 26.59 -50.09
CA ARG A 75 11.40 27.19 -51.18
C ARG A 75 12.00 28.54 -50.78
N VAL A 76 11.25 29.38 -50.06
CA VAL A 76 11.77 30.67 -49.57
C VAL A 76 12.98 30.43 -48.65
N MET A 77 12.87 29.50 -47.71
CA MET A 77 13.95 29.15 -46.78
C MET A 77 15.16 28.52 -47.49
N GLU A 78 14.93 27.59 -48.42
CA GLU A 78 15.99 26.95 -49.22
C GLU A 78 16.73 27.98 -50.08
N ASN A 79 16.01 28.91 -50.72
CA ASN A 79 16.62 29.95 -51.54
C ASN A 79 17.47 30.90 -50.68
N ALA A 80 16.99 31.29 -49.49
CA ALA A 80 17.78 32.10 -48.57
C ALA A 80 19.06 31.38 -48.13
N LEU A 81 18.98 30.08 -47.79
CA LEU A 81 20.17 29.28 -47.48
C LEU A 81 21.15 29.19 -48.65
N GLN A 82 20.66 29.04 -49.88
CA GLN A 82 21.52 28.94 -51.08
C GLN A 82 22.17 30.26 -51.47
N THR A 83 21.46 31.39 -51.32
CA THR A 83 21.90 32.69 -51.83
C THR A 83 22.58 33.56 -50.76
N GLU A 84 22.11 33.51 -49.52
CA GLU A 84 22.58 34.31 -48.39
C GLU A 84 23.45 33.50 -47.41
N GLY A 85 23.42 32.16 -47.49
CA GLY A 85 24.13 31.26 -46.57
C GLY A 85 23.47 31.13 -45.19
N ALA A 86 22.36 31.82 -44.95
CA ALA A 86 21.59 31.79 -43.71
C ALA A 86 20.13 32.19 -43.99
N ILE A 87 19.21 31.81 -43.10
CA ILE A 87 17.83 32.31 -43.14
C ILE A 87 17.78 33.61 -42.33
N SER A 88 17.65 34.75 -43.01
CA SER A 88 17.49 36.05 -42.36
C SER A 88 16.10 36.20 -41.72
N ARG A 89 15.92 37.18 -40.81
CA ARG A 89 14.60 37.49 -40.22
C ARG A 89 13.55 37.81 -41.30
N GLN A 90 13.96 38.48 -42.37
CA GLN A 90 13.08 38.81 -43.49
C GLN A 90 12.66 37.57 -44.27
N ALA A 91 13.60 36.67 -44.59
CA ALA A 91 13.29 35.41 -45.25
C ALA A 91 12.36 34.52 -44.40
N ALA A 92 12.57 34.48 -43.08
CA ALA A 92 11.69 33.77 -42.16
C ALA A 92 10.26 34.35 -42.14
N MET A 93 10.12 35.69 -42.16
CA MET A 93 8.80 36.33 -42.23
C MET A 93 8.11 36.04 -43.57
N GLN A 94 8.83 36.07 -44.69
CA GLN A 94 8.27 35.71 -46.01
C GLN A 94 7.83 34.24 -46.07
N ALA A 95 8.60 33.34 -45.46
CA ALA A 95 8.24 31.94 -45.34
C ALA A 95 7.01 31.74 -44.45
N GLU A 96 6.85 32.52 -43.39
CA GLU A 96 5.65 32.53 -42.54
C GLU A 96 4.43 33.07 -43.28
N ASP A 97 4.59 34.16 -44.05
CA ASP A 97 3.52 34.77 -44.86
C ASP A 97 2.89 33.74 -45.82
N ALA A 98 3.70 32.87 -46.40
CA ALA A 98 3.22 31.77 -47.25
C ALA A 98 2.36 30.73 -46.47
N LEU A 99 2.61 30.55 -45.18
CA LEU A 99 1.88 29.62 -44.32
C LEU A 99 0.64 30.26 -43.66
N LEU A 100 0.51 31.59 -43.62
CA LEU A 100 -0.60 32.28 -42.96
C LEU A 100 -2.00 31.77 -43.31
N PRO A 101 -2.32 31.34 -44.55
CA PRO A 101 -3.64 30.77 -44.85
C PRO A 101 -3.99 29.52 -44.05
N ILE A 102 -2.99 28.81 -43.49
CA ILE A 102 -3.17 27.62 -42.64
C ILE A 102 -3.64 28.01 -41.22
N SER A 103 -3.50 29.27 -40.81
CA SER A 103 -3.73 29.73 -39.45
C SER A 103 -5.10 29.34 -38.88
N SER A 104 -6.18 29.49 -39.65
CA SER A 104 -7.52 29.12 -39.17
C SER A 104 -7.64 27.63 -38.84
N ALA A 105 -7.04 26.77 -39.67
CA ALA A 105 -7.02 25.32 -39.46
C ALA A 105 -6.13 24.94 -38.26
N ALA A 106 -4.98 25.61 -38.12
CA ALA A 106 -4.09 25.42 -36.97
C ALA A 106 -4.79 25.75 -35.64
N LYS A 107 -5.55 26.85 -35.60
CA LYS A 107 -6.26 27.35 -34.41
C LYS A 107 -7.54 26.57 -34.06
N GLU A 108 -7.88 25.52 -34.81
CA GLU A 108 -8.88 24.52 -34.39
C GLU A 108 -8.36 23.61 -33.28
N TYR A 109 -7.03 23.49 -33.15
CA TYR A 109 -6.36 22.67 -32.14
C TYR A 109 -5.87 23.54 -30.99
N GLU A 110 -5.79 22.95 -29.80
CA GLU A 110 -5.38 23.64 -28.57
C GLU A 110 -4.41 22.80 -27.74
N ILE A 111 -3.54 23.50 -27.01
CA ILE A 111 -2.61 22.96 -26.02
C ILE A 111 -2.87 23.69 -24.71
N LEU A 112 -3.29 22.94 -23.70
CA LEU A 112 -3.35 23.38 -22.32
C LEU A 112 -2.02 23.05 -21.64
N CYS A 113 -1.29 24.08 -21.24
CA CYS A 113 -0.07 23.94 -20.45
C CYS A 113 -0.45 23.96 -18.96
N ALA A 114 -0.41 22.79 -18.31
CA ALA A 114 -0.66 22.62 -16.89
C ALA A 114 0.67 22.63 -16.12
N ALA A 115 0.86 23.67 -15.32
CA ALA A 115 2.08 23.89 -14.57
C ALA A 115 2.05 23.06 -13.28
N HIS A 116 3.11 22.28 -13.00
CA HIS A 116 3.17 21.41 -11.83
C HIS A 116 4.58 21.37 -11.24
N ALA A 117 4.68 21.04 -9.95
CA ALA A 117 5.95 20.77 -9.30
C ALA A 117 5.84 19.47 -8.51
N HIS A 118 6.33 18.38 -9.10
CA HIS A 118 6.48 17.12 -8.39
C HIS A 118 7.55 17.27 -7.31
N ILE A 119 7.23 16.85 -6.08
CA ILE A 119 8.11 16.99 -4.92
C ILE A 119 8.08 15.66 -4.17
N ASP A 120 9.18 14.93 -4.23
CA ASP A 120 9.31 13.68 -3.51
C ASP A 120 9.46 13.92 -2.02
N MET A 121 8.56 13.29 -1.28
CA MET A 121 8.49 13.45 0.15
C MET A 121 9.55 12.58 0.79
N ASN A 122 10.65 13.21 1.24
CA ASN A 122 11.72 12.54 1.96
C ASN A 122 12.20 11.26 1.25
N TRP A 123 12.78 11.42 0.06
CA TRP A 123 13.22 10.33 -0.82
C TRP A 123 14.73 10.10 -0.75
N MET A 124 15.51 10.74 -1.64
CA MET A 124 16.99 10.70 -1.65
C MET A 124 17.62 11.81 -0.81
N TRP A 125 16.79 12.58 -0.11
CA TRP A 125 17.14 13.70 0.74
C TRP A 125 16.37 13.65 2.04
N THR A 126 16.85 14.41 3.00
CA THR A 126 16.30 14.44 4.36
C THR A 126 15.00 15.25 4.46
N TRP A 127 14.28 15.11 5.57
CA TRP A 127 13.01 15.83 5.79
C TRP A 127 13.17 17.35 5.77
N HIS A 128 14.22 17.89 6.41
CA HIS A 128 14.44 19.34 6.44
C HIS A 128 14.71 19.93 5.06
N GLU A 129 15.35 19.16 4.18
CA GLU A 129 15.58 19.53 2.78
C GLU A 129 14.27 19.51 1.98
N THR A 130 13.42 18.50 2.19
CA THR A 130 12.05 18.45 1.62
C THR A 130 11.25 19.70 2.01
N VAL A 131 11.29 20.08 3.28
CA VAL A 131 10.62 21.29 3.80
C VAL A 131 11.16 22.54 3.09
N GLY A 132 12.48 22.69 3.02
CA GLY A 132 13.12 23.83 2.34
C GLY A 132 12.75 23.91 0.85
N ALA A 133 12.78 22.78 0.15
CA ALA A 133 12.46 22.69 -1.26
C ALA A 133 10.99 23.02 -1.57
N ALA A 134 10.05 22.52 -0.75
CA ALA A 134 8.63 22.83 -0.89
C ALA A 134 8.35 24.33 -0.71
N LEU A 135 8.89 24.93 0.37
CA LEU A 135 8.70 26.35 0.65
C LEU A 135 9.32 27.24 -0.44
N ALA A 136 10.53 26.92 -0.89
CA ALA A 136 11.21 27.67 -1.96
C ALA A 136 10.46 27.56 -3.29
N THR A 137 9.94 26.38 -3.63
CA THR A 137 9.14 26.16 -4.84
C THR A 137 7.88 27.03 -4.81
N PHE A 138 7.14 27.02 -3.71
CA PHE A 138 5.88 27.76 -3.61
C PHE A 138 6.10 29.28 -3.61
N ARG A 139 7.16 29.76 -2.94
CA ARG A 139 7.54 31.17 -3.01
C ARG A 139 7.82 31.59 -4.45
N THR A 140 8.56 30.78 -5.20
CA THR A 140 8.85 31.02 -6.63
C THR A 140 7.56 31.07 -7.45
N MET A 141 6.60 30.17 -7.21
CA MET A 141 5.32 30.20 -7.92
C MET A 141 4.51 31.46 -7.63
N LEU A 142 4.48 31.91 -6.38
CA LEU A 142 3.82 33.16 -5.99
C LEU A 142 4.49 34.39 -6.60
N ASP A 143 5.82 34.40 -6.71
CA ASP A 143 6.57 35.46 -7.40
C ASP A 143 6.20 35.51 -8.89
N LEU A 144 6.20 34.36 -9.57
CA LEU A 144 5.76 34.28 -10.97
C LEU A 144 4.30 34.70 -11.14
N MET A 145 3.40 34.31 -10.22
CA MET A 145 1.99 34.71 -10.29
C MET A 145 1.78 36.22 -10.13
N ARG A 146 2.65 36.91 -9.38
CA ARG A 146 2.63 38.38 -9.26
C ARG A 146 3.03 39.06 -10.57
N GLU A 147 4.00 38.49 -11.29
CA GLU A 147 4.52 39.07 -12.53
C GLU A 147 3.66 38.73 -13.75
N TYR A 148 3.06 37.54 -13.79
CA TYR A 148 2.30 37.01 -14.93
C TYR A 148 0.84 36.76 -14.53
N PRO A 149 -0.11 37.69 -14.76
CA PRO A 149 -1.48 37.60 -14.25
C PRO A 149 -2.30 36.40 -14.73
N HIS A 150 -1.93 35.79 -15.86
CA HIS A 150 -2.63 34.64 -16.45
C HIS A 150 -1.98 33.30 -16.11
N PHE A 151 -0.84 33.29 -15.42
CA PHE A 151 -0.16 32.06 -15.05
C PHE A 151 -0.97 31.28 -13.99
N THR A 152 -1.15 29.99 -14.24
CA THR A 152 -1.80 29.01 -13.36
C THR A 152 -0.77 27.99 -12.87
N PHE A 153 -0.97 27.43 -11.67
CA PHE A 153 -0.11 26.39 -11.10
C PHE A 153 -0.95 25.36 -10.36
N SER A 154 -0.58 24.09 -10.45
CA SER A 154 -1.29 22.97 -9.83
C SER A 154 -0.40 22.25 -8.83
N GLN A 155 -0.98 21.78 -7.72
CA GLN A 155 -0.25 20.92 -6.77
C GLN A 155 -1.09 19.79 -6.16
N SER A 156 -0.45 18.61 -6.05
CA SER A 156 -1.04 17.25 -6.05
C SER A 156 -1.07 16.50 -4.72
N GLN A 157 -0.46 17.01 -3.66
CA GLN A 157 -0.42 16.31 -2.37
C GLN A 157 -0.71 17.24 -1.20
N ALA A 158 -1.47 16.80 -0.20
CA ALA A 158 -1.86 17.63 0.94
C ALA A 158 -0.69 17.91 1.92
N SER A 159 0.26 16.99 1.99
CA SER A 159 1.43 17.05 2.87
C SER A 159 2.31 18.28 2.64
N VAL A 160 2.45 18.76 1.40
CA VAL A 160 3.20 19.98 1.10
C VAL A 160 2.46 21.24 1.57
N TYR A 161 1.14 21.25 1.52
CA TYR A 161 0.35 22.32 2.13
C TYR A 161 0.52 22.30 3.65
N ARG A 162 0.54 21.10 4.27
CA ARG A 162 0.84 20.97 5.70
C ARG A 162 2.23 21.52 6.06
N ILE A 163 3.23 21.37 5.20
CA ILE A 163 4.54 22.03 5.39
C ILE A 163 4.36 23.55 5.44
N VAL A 164 3.64 24.16 4.49
CA VAL A 164 3.42 25.61 4.49
C VAL A 164 2.68 26.07 5.74
N GLU A 165 1.61 25.37 6.13
CA GLU A 165 0.84 25.67 7.35
C GLU A 165 1.74 25.71 8.60
N GLU A 166 2.70 24.79 8.69
CA GLU A 166 3.55 24.65 9.87
C GLU A 166 4.76 25.59 9.87
N TYR A 167 5.37 25.83 8.71
CA TYR A 167 6.66 26.51 8.60
C TYR A 167 6.60 27.91 7.96
N ASP A 168 5.53 28.24 7.21
CA ASP A 168 5.31 29.60 6.65
C ASP A 168 3.81 29.98 6.60
N PRO A 169 3.19 30.29 7.75
CA PRO A 169 1.77 30.68 7.82
C PRO A 169 1.45 32.01 7.11
N GLU A 170 2.44 32.82 6.76
CA GLU A 170 2.23 34.05 5.98
C GLU A 170 2.03 33.70 4.51
N MET A 171 2.89 32.84 3.95
CA MET A 171 2.73 32.32 2.59
C MET A 171 1.43 31.55 2.40
N MET A 172 0.96 30.84 3.44
CA MET A 172 -0.34 30.17 3.42
C MET A 172 -1.48 31.12 3.01
N LYS A 173 -1.48 32.37 3.50
CA LYS A 173 -2.53 33.36 3.18
C LYS A 173 -2.47 33.78 1.72
N GLU A 174 -1.27 34.00 1.18
CA GLU A 174 -1.06 34.32 -0.23
C GLU A 174 -1.57 33.17 -1.13
N ILE A 175 -1.25 31.91 -0.78
CA ILE A 175 -1.72 30.74 -1.54
C ILE A 175 -3.25 30.65 -1.49
N GLN A 176 -3.88 30.84 -0.32
CA GLN A 176 -5.35 30.85 -0.21
C GLN A 176 -6.00 31.93 -1.09
N GLU A 177 -5.36 33.08 -1.27
CA GLU A 177 -5.82 34.09 -2.24
C GLU A 177 -5.74 33.57 -3.67
N ARG A 178 -4.63 32.95 -4.07
CA ARG A 178 -4.47 32.38 -5.42
C ARG A 178 -5.41 31.21 -5.69
N ILE A 179 -5.75 30.43 -4.67
CA ILE A 179 -6.78 29.38 -4.75
C ILE A 179 -8.14 30.01 -5.03
N ARG A 180 -8.53 31.06 -4.28
CA ARG A 180 -9.79 31.79 -4.50
C ARG A 180 -9.89 32.46 -5.87
N GLU A 181 -8.76 32.92 -6.41
CA GLU A 181 -8.65 33.45 -7.77
C GLU A 181 -8.78 32.37 -8.86
N GLY A 182 -8.66 31.08 -8.50
CA GLY A 182 -8.61 29.96 -9.45
C GLY A 182 -7.28 29.82 -10.18
N ARG A 183 -6.24 30.54 -9.73
CA ARG A 183 -4.89 30.51 -10.33
C ARG A 183 -3.99 29.46 -9.71
N TRP A 184 -4.30 29.05 -8.48
CA TRP A 184 -3.66 27.92 -7.81
C TRP A 184 -4.65 26.75 -7.76
N GLU A 185 -4.44 25.77 -8.64
CA GLU A 185 -5.22 24.54 -8.67
C GLU A 185 -4.73 23.59 -7.58
N VAL A 186 -5.67 23.06 -6.81
CA VAL A 186 -5.42 22.01 -5.83
C VAL A 186 -5.92 20.70 -6.43
N THR A 187 -4.99 19.81 -6.78
CA THR A 187 -5.28 18.45 -7.29
C THR A 187 -5.08 17.38 -6.22
N ALA A 188 -4.77 17.77 -4.99
CA ALA A 188 -4.54 16.87 -3.87
C ALA A 188 -5.81 16.13 -3.42
N THR A 189 -6.07 14.98 -4.03
CA THR A 189 -7.06 13.99 -3.55
C THR A 189 -6.45 13.04 -2.52
N ALA A 190 -5.13 12.92 -2.46
CA ALA A 190 -4.41 12.08 -1.51
C ALA A 190 -3.46 12.89 -0.62
N TRP A 191 -3.18 12.34 0.59
CA TRP A 191 -2.35 13.02 1.58
C TRP A 191 -0.91 13.22 1.07
N VAL A 192 -0.42 12.23 0.34
CA VAL A 192 0.82 12.24 -0.44
C VAL A 192 0.53 11.53 -1.77
N GLU A 193 1.39 11.65 -2.78
CA GLU A 193 1.28 10.85 -4.00
C GLU A 193 1.58 9.37 -3.69
N THR A 194 0.52 8.65 -3.32
CA THR A 194 0.57 7.34 -2.66
C THR A 194 0.81 6.18 -3.61
N ASP A 195 1.52 5.15 -3.13
CA ASP A 195 1.47 3.82 -3.74
C ASP A 195 0.03 3.26 -3.74
N LYS A 196 -0.31 2.41 -4.72
CA LYS A 196 -1.66 1.85 -4.91
C LYS A 196 -1.73 0.33 -4.73
N ASN A 197 -0.65 -0.30 -4.25
CA ASN A 197 -0.54 -1.75 -4.12
C ASN A 197 -0.42 -2.21 -2.67
N MET A 198 0.42 -1.55 -1.87
CA MET A 198 0.78 -1.94 -0.50
C MET A 198 -0.10 -1.31 0.60
N PRO A 199 -0.64 -0.07 0.46
CA PRO A 199 -1.62 0.44 1.39
C PRO A 199 -2.88 -0.42 1.42
N SER A 200 -3.46 -0.61 2.61
CA SER A 200 -4.75 -1.29 2.74
C SER A 200 -5.90 -0.51 2.09
N THR A 201 -7.05 -1.17 1.86
CA THR A 201 -8.28 -0.50 1.40
C THR A 201 -8.63 0.71 2.25
N GLU A 202 -8.61 0.57 3.58
CA GLU A 202 -8.94 1.68 4.47
C GLU A 202 -7.90 2.79 4.37
N SER A 203 -6.62 2.47 4.19
CA SER A 203 -5.58 3.49 4.00
C SER A 203 -5.82 4.32 2.74
N LEU A 204 -6.14 3.68 1.60
CA LEU A 204 -6.47 4.40 0.36
C LEU A 204 -7.75 5.25 0.51
N LEU A 205 -8.77 4.73 1.19
CA LEU A 205 -9.98 5.51 1.52
C LEU A 205 -9.67 6.68 2.47
N ARG A 206 -8.73 6.51 3.41
CA ARG A 206 -8.28 7.58 4.30
C ARG A 206 -7.45 8.62 3.57
N HIS A 207 -6.64 8.27 2.58
CA HIS A 207 -6.01 9.26 1.71
C HIS A 207 -7.04 10.23 1.15
N ILE A 208 -8.15 9.72 0.61
CA ILE A 208 -9.22 10.55 0.04
C ILE A 208 -9.92 11.37 1.13
N ARG A 209 -10.42 10.70 2.17
CA ARG A 209 -11.23 11.36 3.21
C ARG A 209 -10.43 12.39 4.01
N GLU A 210 -9.28 12.00 4.56
CA GLU A 210 -8.46 12.89 5.40
C GLU A 210 -7.97 14.10 4.61
N THR A 211 -7.62 13.91 3.34
CA THR A 211 -7.18 15.02 2.48
C THR A 211 -8.33 15.97 2.21
N ARG A 212 -9.50 15.47 1.85
CA ARG A 212 -10.68 16.31 1.61
C ARG A 212 -11.09 17.09 2.84
N ASP A 213 -11.16 16.43 3.99
CA ASP A 213 -11.50 17.08 5.25
C ASP A 213 -10.46 18.15 5.59
N TYR A 214 -9.15 17.84 5.48
CA TYR A 214 -8.07 18.80 5.71
C TYR A 214 -8.12 20.00 4.75
N MET A 215 -8.26 19.76 3.45
CA MET A 215 -8.25 20.83 2.44
C MET A 215 -9.49 21.72 2.53
N ARG A 216 -10.65 21.15 2.86
CA ARG A 216 -11.87 21.92 3.15
C ARG A 216 -11.69 22.78 4.41
N ASP A 217 -11.30 22.16 5.51
CA ASP A 217 -11.37 22.79 6.83
C ASP A 217 -10.21 23.78 7.07
N VAL A 218 -9.03 23.55 6.46
CA VAL A 218 -7.82 24.36 6.65
C VAL A 218 -7.54 25.29 5.47
N TRP A 219 -7.79 24.83 4.24
CA TRP A 219 -7.45 25.58 3.01
C TRP A 219 -8.65 26.21 2.31
N GLY A 220 -9.88 25.92 2.75
CA GLY A 220 -11.10 26.43 2.13
C GLY A 220 -11.35 25.91 0.73
N VAL A 221 -10.77 24.75 0.37
CA VAL A 221 -10.95 24.12 -0.93
C VAL A 221 -12.22 23.26 -0.88
N PRO A 222 -13.20 23.48 -1.78
CA PRO A 222 -14.40 22.64 -1.81
C PRO A 222 -14.05 21.18 -2.11
N ALA A 223 -14.68 20.24 -1.41
CA ALA A 223 -14.38 18.81 -1.54
C ALA A 223 -14.67 18.29 -2.97
N GLU A 224 -15.70 18.84 -3.61
CA GLU A 224 -16.07 18.58 -4.99
C GLU A 224 -15.04 19.06 -6.03
N ALA A 225 -14.06 19.88 -5.63
CA ALA A 225 -12.99 20.31 -6.53
C ALA A 225 -11.86 19.25 -6.62
N LEU A 226 -11.84 18.29 -5.70
CA LEU A 226 -10.81 17.26 -5.57
C LEU A 226 -11.27 15.97 -6.26
N GLU A 227 -11.20 15.98 -7.60
CA GLU A 227 -11.74 14.92 -8.48
C GLU A 227 -10.68 14.12 -9.25
N ILE A 228 -9.39 14.45 -9.05
CA ILE A 228 -8.26 13.89 -9.81
C ILE A 228 -7.36 13.08 -8.89
N ASP A 229 -7.25 11.77 -9.11
CA ASP A 229 -6.16 10.97 -8.59
C ASP A 229 -4.89 11.31 -9.36
N PHE A 230 -3.89 11.84 -8.67
CA PHE A 230 -2.65 12.32 -9.27
C PHE A 230 -1.50 11.40 -8.89
N SER A 231 -1.13 10.52 -9.82
CA SER A 231 -0.19 9.42 -9.63
C SER A 231 0.89 9.36 -10.74
N PRO A 232 1.65 10.45 -10.95
CA PRO A 232 2.68 10.50 -12.00
C PRO A 232 3.72 9.40 -11.82
N ASP A 233 4.17 9.20 -10.58
CA ASP A 233 5.31 8.33 -10.27
C ASP A 233 4.93 7.08 -9.46
N THR A 234 3.66 6.70 -9.45
CA THR A 234 3.22 5.50 -8.73
C THR A 234 3.61 4.21 -9.45
N PHE A 235 4.21 3.26 -8.73
CA PHE A 235 4.75 2.02 -9.29
C PHE A 235 3.71 0.91 -9.48
N GLY A 236 2.81 1.15 -10.43
CA GLY A 236 1.73 0.24 -10.81
C GLY A 236 0.45 0.49 -10.02
N HIS A 237 -0.67 0.02 -10.56
CA HIS A 237 -1.99 0.31 -9.99
C HIS A 237 -2.85 -0.95 -9.88
N SER A 238 -3.38 -1.20 -8.68
CA SER A 238 -4.29 -2.31 -8.41
C SER A 238 -5.59 -2.21 -9.21
N ALA A 239 -6.18 -3.36 -9.56
CA ALA A 239 -7.40 -3.45 -10.38
C ALA A 239 -8.64 -2.77 -9.77
N ASN A 240 -8.65 -2.52 -8.46
CA ASN A 240 -9.79 -1.94 -7.75
C ASN A 240 -9.64 -0.43 -7.46
N VAL A 241 -8.59 0.22 -7.95
CA VAL A 241 -8.46 1.68 -7.80
C VAL A 241 -9.67 2.42 -8.38
N PRO A 242 -10.26 2.07 -9.55
CA PRO A 242 -11.48 2.72 -10.01
C PRO A 242 -12.68 2.60 -9.06
N GLU A 243 -12.80 1.48 -8.33
CA GLU A 243 -13.82 1.31 -7.29
C GLU A 243 -13.56 2.23 -6.10
N ILE A 244 -12.31 2.25 -5.60
CA ILE A 244 -11.89 3.07 -4.46
C ILE A 244 -12.07 4.56 -4.76
N ASP A 245 -11.61 5.00 -5.93
CA ASP A 245 -11.73 6.36 -6.42
C ASP A 245 -13.19 6.75 -6.60
N SER A 246 -14.00 5.92 -7.27
CA SER A 246 -15.42 6.18 -7.45
C SER A 246 -16.18 6.27 -6.12
N TYR A 247 -15.89 5.37 -5.17
CA TYR A 247 -16.48 5.39 -3.83
C TYR A 247 -16.05 6.63 -3.04
N GLY A 248 -14.83 7.10 -3.30
CA GLY A 248 -14.31 8.38 -2.88
C GLY A 248 -14.68 9.54 -3.79
N ALA A 249 -15.65 9.44 -4.71
CA ALA A 249 -16.04 10.51 -5.64
C ALA A 249 -14.88 11.19 -6.40
N VAL A 250 -13.83 10.44 -6.73
CA VAL A 250 -12.74 10.80 -7.64
C VAL A 250 -13.08 10.24 -9.01
N LYS A 251 -12.91 11.04 -10.06
CA LYS A 251 -13.43 10.76 -11.41
C LYS A 251 -12.34 10.57 -12.46
N TYR A 252 -11.18 11.16 -12.20
CA TYR A 252 -10.09 11.30 -13.13
C TYR A 252 -8.82 10.69 -12.56
N LEU A 253 -8.01 10.09 -13.43
CA LEU A 253 -6.68 9.60 -13.08
C LEU A 253 -5.65 10.24 -14.02
N TYR A 254 -4.61 10.83 -13.45
CA TYR A 254 -3.39 11.20 -14.18
C TYR A 254 -2.25 10.30 -13.72
N HIS A 255 -1.61 9.58 -14.65
CA HIS A 255 -0.49 8.69 -14.33
C HIS A 255 0.54 8.63 -15.46
N CYS A 256 1.77 8.19 -15.15
CA CYS A 256 2.82 8.04 -16.16
C CYS A 256 3.38 6.61 -16.24
N ARG A 257 3.03 5.76 -15.27
CA ARG A 257 3.61 4.42 -15.10
C ARG A 257 2.53 3.35 -15.10
N GLY A 258 2.93 2.15 -15.51
CA GLY A 258 2.02 1.05 -15.79
C GLY A 258 1.35 1.17 -17.17
N LEU A 259 0.60 0.13 -17.52
CA LEU A 259 -0.05 -0.08 -18.82
C LEU A 259 0.95 -0.19 -20.00
N ASP A 260 1.04 -1.39 -20.56
CA ASP A 260 1.90 -1.67 -21.73
C ASP A 260 1.34 -1.08 -23.03
N GLU A 261 0.01 -0.91 -23.10
CA GLU A 261 -0.66 -0.33 -24.26
C GLU A 261 -0.38 1.18 -24.38
N GLU A 262 -0.19 1.66 -25.61
CA GLU A 262 0.14 3.06 -25.86
C GLU A 262 -1.08 4.01 -25.87
N HIS A 263 -2.07 3.75 -25.02
CA HIS A 263 -3.20 4.65 -24.82
C HIS A 263 -2.75 5.96 -24.14
N VAL A 264 -3.36 7.07 -24.53
CA VAL A 264 -3.10 8.40 -23.93
C VAL A 264 -4.30 8.84 -23.10
N LEU A 265 -5.51 8.77 -23.66
CA LEU A 265 -6.75 9.07 -22.97
C LEU A 265 -7.69 7.87 -23.12
N TYR A 266 -8.23 7.36 -22.01
CA TYR A 266 -9.01 6.12 -22.01
C TYR A 266 -9.92 6.01 -20.79
N ARG A 267 -10.92 5.12 -20.87
CA ARG A 267 -11.78 4.75 -19.73
C ARG A 267 -11.13 3.57 -19.03
N TRP A 268 -10.69 3.75 -17.79
CA TRP A 268 -10.16 2.64 -17.01
C TRP A 268 -11.27 2.02 -16.17
N GLN A 269 -11.57 0.75 -16.40
CA GLN A 269 -12.60 -0.01 -15.68
C GLN A 269 -11.97 -0.97 -14.67
N GLY A 270 -12.39 -0.83 -13.42
CA GLY A 270 -12.05 -1.76 -12.34
C GLY A 270 -12.92 -3.01 -12.36
N ILE A 271 -12.61 -3.97 -11.49
CA ILE A 271 -13.32 -5.28 -11.44
C ILE A 271 -14.81 -5.11 -11.08
N SER A 272 -15.17 -4.07 -10.33
CA SER A 272 -16.56 -3.72 -10.01
C SER A 272 -17.36 -3.17 -11.19
N GLY A 273 -16.72 -2.90 -12.33
CA GLY A 273 -17.32 -2.22 -13.46
C GLY A 273 -17.39 -0.70 -13.30
N LYS A 274 -16.91 -0.14 -12.18
CA LYS A 274 -16.70 1.31 -12.03
C LYS A 274 -15.56 1.78 -12.90
N GLU A 275 -15.65 3.03 -13.33
CA GLU A 275 -14.75 3.61 -14.31
C GLU A 275 -14.26 4.99 -13.89
N VAL A 276 -12.98 5.24 -14.12
CA VAL A 276 -12.38 6.57 -14.10
C VAL A 276 -11.89 6.93 -15.51
N LEU A 277 -11.90 8.22 -15.84
CA LEU A 277 -11.30 8.71 -17.07
C LEU A 277 -9.82 8.97 -16.82
N ALA A 278 -8.95 8.23 -17.52
CA ALA A 278 -7.52 8.22 -17.28
C ALA A 278 -6.74 8.92 -18.39
N TYR A 279 -5.76 9.73 -18.01
CA TYR A 279 -4.75 10.30 -18.89
C TYR A 279 -3.37 9.73 -18.54
N ARG A 280 -2.78 8.98 -19.49
CA ARG A 280 -1.42 8.47 -19.41
C ARG A 280 -0.48 9.47 -20.06
N GLU A 281 0.44 10.03 -19.28
CA GLU A 281 1.40 11.04 -19.76
C GLU A 281 2.26 10.48 -20.90
N PRO A 282 2.17 11.04 -22.12
CA PRO A 282 2.92 10.55 -23.27
C PRO A 282 4.37 11.03 -23.32
N TYR A 283 4.75 12.06 -22.54
CA TYR A 283 6.11 12.58 -22.47
C TYR A 283 6.71 12.37 -21.09
N TRP A 284 6.64 13.40 -20.27
CA TRP A 284 7.23 13.46 -18.95
C TRP A 284 6.51 14.54 -18.16
N TYR A 285 6.19 14.24 -16.91
CA TYR A 285 5.47 15.17 -16.03
C TYR A 285 6.35 16.36 -15.59
N ASN A 286 7.67 16.29 -15.79
CA ASN A 286 8.61 17.41 -15.60
C ASN A 286 9.13 17.96 -16.95
N SER A 287 8.26 18.10 -17.94
CA SER A 287 8.68 18.62 -19.26
C SER A 287 9.04 20.10 -19.20
N GLY A 288 9.97 20.52 -20.06
CA GLY A 288 10.21 21.94 -20.35
C GLY A 288 9.31 22.43 -21.49
N ILE A 289 9.03 23.73 -21.56
CA ILE A 289 8.26 24.28 -22.67
C ILE A 289 9.18 24.54 -23.87
N THR A 290 8.98 23.73 -24.91
CA THR A 290 9.64 23.83 -26.22
C THR A 290 8.58 23.84 -27.32
N PRO A 291 8.91 24.25 -28.55
CA PRO A 291 7.99 24.11 -29.66
C PRO A 291 7.60 22.66 -30.00
N ASP A 292 8.32 21.66 -29.50
CA ASP A 292 8.05 20.24 -29.80
C ASP A 292 6.68 19.81 -29.28
N ILE A 293 6.15 20.50 -28.27
CA ILE A 293 4.80 20.27 -27.75
C ILE A 293 3.73 20.48 -28.82
N GLY A 294 3.94 21.39 -29.77
CA GLY A 294 3.03 21.63 -30.89
C GLY A 294 3.23 20.64 -32.02
N CYS A 295 4.48 20.35 -32.39
CA CYS A 295 4.79 19.39 -33.44
C CYS A 295 4.29 17.98 -33.11
N GLY A 296 4.40 17.52 -31.85
CA GLY A 296 3.88 16.21 -31.48
C GLY A 296 2.35 16.15 -31.34
N LEU A 297 1.63 17.27 -31.39
CA LEU A 297 0.23 17.36 -30.96
C LEU A 297 -0.70 16.44 -31.74
N LEU A 298 -0.65 16.50 -33.07
CA LEU A 298 -1.62 15.81 -33.92
C LEU A 298 -1.54 14.29 -33.76
N ASP A 299 -0.32 13.74 -33.66
CA ASP A 299 -0.12 12.31 -33.44
C ASP A 299 -0.68 11.84 -32.08
N ARG A 300 -0.63 12.70 -31.05
CA ARG A 300 -1.24 12.39 -29.74
C ARG A 300 -2.75 12.45 -29.79
N LEU A 301 -3.31 13.45 -30.47
CA LEU A 301 -4.75 13.62 -30.56
C LEU A 301 -5.45 12.50 -31.34
N LYS A 302 -4.73 11.82 -32.26
CA LYS A 302 -5.20 10.55 -32.87
C LYS A 302 -5.56 9.50 -31.83
N LYS A 303 -4.87 9.49 -30.69
CA LYS A 303 -5.08 8.57 -29.57
C LYS A 303 -6.11 9.09 -28.54
N CYS A 304 -6.79 10.21 -28.82
CA CYS A 304 -7.74 10.87 -27.92
C CYS A 304 -9.16 10.96 -28.52
N ALA A 305 -9.55 10.00 -29.37
CA ALA A 305 -10.91 9.84 -29.91
C ALA A 305 -11.54 11.13 -30.50
N GLY A 306 -10.74 11.95 -31.17
CA GLY A 306 -11.19 13.18 -31.84
C GLY A 306 -11.18 14.44 -30.96
N LEU A 307 -10.69 14.35 -29.72
CA LEU A 307 -10.40 15.53 -28.90
C LEU A 307 -9.39 16.41 -29.63
N LYS A 308 -9.64 17.73 -29.68
CA LYS A 308 -8.74 18.71 -30.32
C LYS A 308 -7.84 19.46 -29.33
N THR A 309 -7.92 19.12 -28.04
CA THR A 309 -7.15 19.73 -26.96
C THR A 309 -6.13 18.74 -26.41
N GLY A 310 -4.85 19.09 -26.43
CA GLY A 310 -3.78 18.33 -25.78
C GLY A 310 -3.43 18.92 -24.41
N LEU A 311 -2.99 18.05 -23.50
CA LEU A 311 -2.41 18.44 -22.22
C LEU A 311 -0.89 18.40 -22.30
N ILE A 312 -0.23 19.39 -21.73
CA ILE A 312 1.23 19.42 -21.52
C ILE A 312 1.47 19.75 -20.07
N VAL A 313 2.10 18.83 -19.35
CA VAL A 313 2.52 19.04 -17.97
C VAL A 313 3.95 19.54 -17.95
N TYR A 314 4.20 20.65 -17.25
CA TYR A 314 5.52 21.28 -17.27
C TYR A 314 5.97 21.80 -15.90
N GLY A 315 7.28 21.72 -15.68
CA GLY A 315 7.95 22.12 -14.46
C GLY A 315 9.25 21.36 -14.24
N VAL A 316 10.08 21.86 -13.33
CA VAL A 316 11.19 21.13 -12.73
C VAL A 316 10.64 20.40 -11.51
N GLY A 317 10.89 19.10 -11.39
CA GLY A 317 10.30 18.29 -10.32
C GLY A 317 11.30 17.34 -9.66
N ASP A 318 10.75 16.29 -9.07
CA ASP A 318 11.36 15.28 -8.21
C ASP A 318 11.84 15.91 -6.90
N HIS A 319 12.77 16.86 -6.93
CA HIS A 319 13.22 17.60 -5.74
C HIS A 319 12.46 18.92 -5.51
N GLY A 320 11.47 19.23 -6.35
CA GLY A 320 10.88 20.56 -6.48
C GLY A 320 11.54 21.42 -7.57
N GLY A 321 11.12 22.67 -7.68
CA GLY A 321 11.65 23.61 -8.69
C GLY A 321 10.62 24.18 -9.67
N GLY A 322 9.46 23.56 -9.83
CA GLY A 322 8.30 24.05 -10.60
C GLY A 322 8.58 24.64 -11.99
N PRO A 323 7.55 25.23 -12.62
CA PRO A 323 7.69 26.00 -13.86
C PRO A 323 8.75 27.10 -13.78
N THR A 324 9.58 27.22 -14.83
CA THR A 324 10.57 28.30 -14.88
C THR A 324 10.03 29.53 -15.61
N ARG A 325 10.62 30.71 -15.36
CA ARG A 325 10.33 31.94 -16.13
C ARG A 325 10.44 31.72 -17.64
N ARG A 326 11.46 30.96 -18.08
CA ARG A 326 11.66 30.62 -19.49
C ARG A 326 10.43 29.94 -20.08
N ASP A 327 9.82 29.04 -19.31
CA ASP A 327 8.65 28.28 -19.76
C ASP A 327 7.43 29.19 -19.89
N VAL A 328 7.19 30.07 -18.91
CA VAL A 328 6.11 31.07 -18.94
C VAL A 328 6.26 32.02 -20.14
N GLU A 329 7.45 32.60 -20.34
CA GLU A 329 7.73 33.49 -21.48
C GLU A 329 7.59 32.77 -22.81
N ARG A 330 7.96 31.48 -22.89
CA ARG A 330 7.80 30.69 -24.11
C ARG A 330 6.32 30.41 -24.42
N ILE A 331 5.49 30.15 -23.41
CA ILE A 331 4.03 30.00 -23.60
C ILE A 331 3.45 31.30 -24.17
N LEU A 332 3.80 32.45 -23.58
CA LEU A 332 3.38 33.76 -24.07
C LEU A 332 3.86 34.02 -25.50
N GLU A 333 5.12 33.66 -25.82
CA GLU A 333 5.67 33.76 -27.17
C GLU A 333 4.85 32.93 -28.18
N MET A 334 4.50 31.68 -27.83
CA MET A 334 3.80 30.74 -28.73
C MET A 334 2.30 31.01 -28.85
N GLN A 335 1.70 31.76 -27.93
CA GLN A 335 0.32 32.24 -28.05
C GLN A 335 0.11 33.06 -29.32
N ASP A 336 1.13 33.85 -29.70
CA ASP A 336 1.11 34.76 -30.83
C ASP A 336 1.55 34.13 -32.17
N TRP A 337 1.82 32.82 -32.21
CA TRP A 337 2.25 32.14 -33.43
C TRP A 337 1.03 31.86 -34.34
N PRO A 338 0.97 32.37 -35.58
CA PRO A 338 -0.20 32.28 -36.43
C PRO A 338 -0.45 30.87 -36.93
N VAL A 339 0.60 30.12 -37.28
CA VAL A 339 0.49 28.77 -37.87
C VAL A 339 0.83 27.74 -36.81
N TRP A 340 0.09 27.82 -35.71
CA TRP A 340 0.32 27.07 -34.50
C TRP A 340 -0.99 26.80 -33.77
N PRO A 341 -1.14 25.71 -33.01
CA PRO A 341 -2.31 25.51 -32.14
C PRO A 341 -2.49 26.69 -31.17
N LYS A 342 -3.69 26.85 -30.62
CA LYS A 342 -3.93 27.75 -29.49
C LYS A 342 -3.16 27.22 -28.29
N VAL A 343 -2.26 28.00 -27.71
CA VAL A 343 -1.52 27.62 -26.50
C VAL A 343 -2.03 28.46 -25.35
N SER A 344 -2.31 27.89 -24.19
CA SER A 344 -2.82 28.63 -23.04
C SER A 344 -2.30 28.06 -21.73
N PHE A 345 -2.21 28.91 -20.71
CA PHE A 345 -2.08 28.44 -19.33
C PHE A 345 -3.39 27.76 -18.95
N GLY A 346 -3.32 26.54 -18.45
CA GLY A 346 -4.48 25.72 -18.14
C GLY A 346 -4.31 24.97 -16.83
N THR A 347 -5.28 24.10 -16.56
CA THR A 347 -5.32 23.25 -15.37
C THR A 347 -5.64 21.81 -15.75
N PHE A 348 -5.34 20.86 -14.87
CA PHE A 348 -5.69 19.46 -15.10
C PHE A 348 -7.20 19.27 -15.14
N ARG A 349 -7.93 19.93 -14.22
CA ARG A 349 -9.40 19.87 -14.16
C ARG A 349 -10.03 20.37 -15.46
N GLU A 350 -9.53 21.47 -16.00
CA GLU A 350 -10.02 22.00 -17.28
C GLU A 350 -9.84 20.99 -18.43
N PHE A 351 -8.68 20.34 -18.50
CA PHE A 351 -8.43 19.32 -19.51
C PHE A 351 -9.41 18.14 -19.38
N PHE A 352 -9.56 17.56 -18.19
CA PHE A 352 -10.46 16.43 -17.98
C PHE A 352 -11.92 16.78 -18.26
N HIS A 353 -12.39 17.97 -17.86
CA HIS A 353 -13.74 18.42 -18.19
C HIS A 353 -13.99 18.54 -19.71
N ARG A 354 -12.98 18.95 -20.47
CA ARG A 354 -13.06 18.98 -21.94
C ARG A 354 -13.01 17.56 -22.54
N ALA A 355 -12.23 16.66 -21.94
CA ALA A 355 -12.10 15.27 -22.36
C ALA A 355 -13.41 14.47 -22.21
N GLU A 356 -14.30 14.84 -21.28
CA GLU A 356 -15.62 14.20 -21.14
C GLU A 356 -16.46 14.26 -22.43
N ALA A 357 -16.25 15.26 -23.29
CA ALA A 357 -16.97 15.40 -24.55
C ALA A 357 -16.72 14.24 -25.53
N VAL A 358 -15.63 13.49 -25.37
CA VAL A 358 -15.28 12.33 -26.19
C VAL A 358 -15.35 11.00 -25.43
N ARG A 359 -15.80 11.01 -24.17
CA ARG A 359 -15.76 9.84 -23.25
C ARG A 359 -16.25 8.55 -23.90
N GLU A 360 -17.41 8.59 -24.55
CA GLU A 360 -18.05 7.41 -25.13
C GLU A 360 -17.29 6.80 -26.32
N ASN A 361 -16.37 7.55 -26.93
CA ASN A 361 -15.55 7.10 -28.06
C ASN A 361 -14.15 6.61 -27.63
N LEU A 362 -13.80 6.74 -26.35
CA LEU A 362 -12.49 6.33 -25.83
C LEU A 362 -12.41 4.81 -25.64
N PRO A 363 -11.19 4.23 -25.77
CA PRO A 363 -11.00 2.82 -25.47
C PRO A 363 -11.30 2.53 -24.00
N LEU A 364 -11.91 1.37 -23.76
CA LEU A 364 -12.12 0.82 -22.43
C LEU A 364 -10.97 -0.13 -22.10
N VAL A 365 -10.18 0.21 -21.08
CA VAL A 365 -9.09 -0.62 -20.57
C VAL A 365 -9.59 -1.26 -19.27
N ALA A 366 -9.58 -2.59 -19.18
CA ALA A 366 -10.07 -3.33 -18.02
C ALA A 366 -8.92 -4.08 -17.33
N GLY A 367 -8.96 -4.16 -15.99
CA GLY A 367 -7.98 -4.90 -15.19
C GLY A 367 -6.94 -4.00 -14.50
N GLU A 368 -5.89 -4.61 -13.96
CA GLU A 368 -4.81 -3.89 -13.26
C GLU A 368 -3.77 -3.30 -14.23
N MET A 369 -3.10 -2.24 -13.78
CA MET A 369 -1.91 -1.69 -14.45
C MET A 369 -0.66 -2.13 -13.69
N ASN A 370 -0.50 -3.45 -13.56
CA ASN A 370 0.59 -4.12 -12.85
C ASN A 370 1.20 -5.23 -13.71
N CYS A 371 2.44 -5.65 -13.46
CA CYS A 371 3.34 -5.17 -12.41
C CYS A 371 4.34 -4.13 -12.95
N PHE A 372 4.67 -3.12 -12.14
CA PHE A 372 5.74 -2.16 -12.43
C PHE A 372 6.73 -2.11 -11.24
N ALA A 373 8.03 -1.99 -11.51
CA ALA A 373 9.10 -1.93 -10.50
C ALA A 373 9.00 -3.01 -9.39
N PRO A 374 9.11 -4.31 -9.72
CA PRO A 374 8.85 -5.41 -8.79
C PRO A 374 9.81 -5.48 -7.57
N GLY A 375 10.96 -4.81 -7.60
CA GLY A 375 11.84 -4.71 -6.42
C GLY A 375 11.19 -3.96 -5.25
N CYS A 376 10.26 -3.05 -5.55
CA CYS A 376 9.58 -2.19 -4.57
C CYS A 376 8.72 -2.97 -3.57
N PHE A 377 8.25 -4.15 -3.97
CA PHE A 377 7.40 -4.99 -3.12
C PHE A 377 8.18 -5.69 -2.00
N THR A 378 9.52 -5.69 -2.05
CA THR A 378 10.36 -6.52 -1.17
C THR A 378 11.50 -5.81 -0.46
N THR A 379 12.15 -4.83 -1.10
CA THR A 379 13.21 -4.04 -0.48
C THR A 379 12.71 -3.28 0.76
N GLN A 380 13.60 -2.87 1.67
CA GLN A 380 13.28 -2.19 2.93
C GLN A 380 12.16 -2.87 3.73
N SER A 381 12.31 -4.16 3.99
CA SER A 381 11.24 -4.99 4.55
C SER A 381 10.71 -4.53 5.93
N ARG A 382 11.51 -3.75 6.68
CA ARG A 382 11.07 -3.09 7.93
C ARG A 382 9.96 -2.06 7.69
N ILE A 383 10.07 -1.21 6.66
CA ILE A 383 9.04 -0.21 6.35
C ILE A 383 7.70 -0.92 6.09
N LYS A 384 7.74 -2.00 5.30
CA LYS A 384 6.57 -2.83 4.95
C LYS A 384 5.90 -3.46 6.17
N LEU A 385 6.69 -4.04 7.07
CA LEU A 385 6.20 -4.66 8.30
C LEU A 385 5.53 -3.64 9.22
N PHE A 386 6.17 -2.49 9.44
CA PHE A 386 5.64 -1.47 10.31
C PHE A 386 4.47 -0.69 9.70
N ASN A 387 4.37 -0.62 8.36
CA ASN A 387 3.14 -0.21 7.70
C ASN A 387 1.97 -1.12 8.12
N ARG A 388 2.08 -2.43 7.87
CA ARG A 388 0.98 -3.37 8.13
C ARG A 388 0.58 -3.36 9.60
N ARG A 389 1.56 -3.34 10.51
CA ARG A 389 1.30 -3.27 11.96
C ARG A 389 0.58 -1.99 12.36
N SER A 390 0.98 -0.84 11.80
CA SER A 390 0.36 0.46 12.12
C SER A 390 -1.07 0.54 11.59
N GLU A 391 -1.32 0.12 10.34
CA GLU A 391 -2.66 0.01 9.78
C GLU A 391 -3.56 -0.91 10.63
N ALA A 392 -3.07 -2.11 10.97
CA ALA A 392 -3.82 -3.07 11.77
C ALA A 392 -4.12 -2.53 13.18
N ALA A 393 -3.16 -1.85 13.81
CA ALA A 393 -3.32 -1.25 15.13
C ALA A 393 -4.31 -0.09 15.14
N LEU A 394 -4.26 0.81 14.16
CA LEU A 394 -5.19 1.94 14.05
C LEU A 394 -6.61 1.45 13.79
N LEU A 395 -6.80 0.51 12.86
CA LEU A 395 -8.11 -0.10 12.61
C LEU A 395 -8.64 -0.85 13.84
N ARG A 396 -7.77 -1.53 14.60
CA ARG A 396 -8.16 -2.18 15.86
C ARG A 396 -8.56 -1.15 16.92
N ALA A 397 -7.86 -0.01 17.02
CA ALA A 397 -8.19 1.07 17.94
C ALA A 397 -9.60 1.62 17.66
N GLU A 398 -9.93 1.83 16.39
CA GLU A 398 -11.26 2.29 15.95
C GLU A 398 -12.35 1.27 16.31
N ARG A 399 -12.12 0.00 15.96
CA ARG A 399 -13.07 -1.09 16.26
C ARG A 399 -13.34 -1.21 17.75
N LEU A 400 -12.29 -1.28 18.57
CA LEU A 400 -12.44 -1.40 20.01
C LEU A 400 -13.10 -0.16 20.61
N SER A 401 -12.75 1.05 20.15
CA SER A 401 -13.37 2.29 20.63
C SER A 401 -14.86 2.34 20.30
N ALA A 402 -15.25 1.96 19.07
CA ALA A 402 -16.65 1.86 18.67
C ALA A 402 -17.43 0.86 19.54
N LEU A 403 -16.87 -0.34 19.78
CA LEU A 403 -17.49 -1.36 20.63
C LEU A 403 -17.54 -0.96 22.11
N ALA A 404 -16.63 -0.08 22.55
CA ALA A 404 -16.61 0.49 23.88
C ALA A 404 -17.54 1.72 24.03
N GLY A 405 -18.16 2.19 22.96
CA GLY A 405 -18.95 3.43 22.96
C GLY A 405 -18.10 4.68 23.23
N ARG A 406 -16.84 4.67 22.79
CA ARG A 406 -15.86 5.74 23.02
C ARG A 406 -15.57 6.49 21.73
N ALA A 407 -15.54 7.82 21.83
CA ALA A 407 -14.99 8.67 20.79
C ALA A 407 -13.46 8.48 20.69
N LEU A 408 -12.93 8.65 19.49
CA LEU A 408 -11.48 8.68 19.25
C LEU A 408 -10.94 10.06 19.65
N PRO A 409 -9.76 10.13 20.29
CA PRO A 409 -9.14 11.41 20.60
C PRO A 409 -8.61 12.09 19.34
N ALA A 410 -8.37 13.41 19.42
CA ALA A 410 -7.86 14.21 18.31
C ALA A 410 -6.53 13.68 17.73
N GLY A 411 -5.67 13.09 18.57
CA GLY A 411 -4.39 12.50 18.14
C GLY A 411 -4.52 11.30 17.19
N HIS A 412 -5.70 10.67 17.10
CA HIS A 412 -5.93 9.53 16.22
C HIS A 412 -5.86 9.91 14.73
N ALA A 413 -6.45 11.05 14.34
CA ALA A 413 -6.34 11.55 12.97
C ALA A 413 -4.88 11.90 12.62
N GLN A 414 -4.14 12.47 13.58
CA GLN A 414 -2.71 12.73 13.41
C GLN A 414 -1.92 11.43 13.21
N ALA A 415 -2.22 10.38 13.98
CA ALA A 415 -1.59 9.07 13.83
C ALA A 415 -1.85 8.45 12.44
N TRP A 416 -3.07 8.59 11.91
CA TRP A 416 -3.34 8.20 10.52
C TRP A 416 -2.52 9.01 9.54
N ARG A 417 -2.47 10.35 9.64
CA ARG A 417 -1.67 11.19 8.74
C ARG A 417 -0.19 10.81 8.73
N LYS A 418 0.36 10.34 9.86
CA LYS A 418 1.73 9.80 9.94
C LYS A 418 1.89 8.53 9.12
N VAL A 419 0.95 7.59 9.20
CA VAL A 419 0.95 6.37 8.38
C VAL A 419 0.73 6.71 6.90
N LEU A 420 -0.25 7.54 6.57
CA LEU A 420 -0.52 7.97 5.20
C LEU A 420 0.69 8.71 4.58
N PHE A 421 1.44 9.47 5.38
CA PHE A 421 2.68 10.10 4.90
C PHE A 421 3.69 9.06 4.42
N THR A 422 3.85 7.96 5.17
CA THR A 422 4.77 6.89 4.80
C THR A 422 4.34 6.08 3.59
N HIS A 423 3.09 6.25 3.11
CA HIS A 423 2.58 5.62 1.89
C HIS A 423 3.05 6.32 0.60
N PHE A 424 3.84 7.38 0.73
CA PHE A 424 4.48 8.01 -0.42
C PHE A 424 5.21 6.97 -1.25
N HIS A 425 5.05 7.06 -2.58
CA HIS A 425 5.44 6.00 -3.51
C HIS A 425 6.94 5.68 -3.51
N ASP A 426 7.82 6.49 -2.90
CA ASP A 426 9.23 6.13 -2.66
C ASP A 426 9.57 5.64 -1.25
N ILE A 427 8.72 5.98 -0.26
CA ILE A 427 8.92 5.57 1.13
C ILE A 427 8.45 4.13 1.32
N ILE A 428 7.16 3.85 1.08
CA ILE A 428 6.59 2.51 1.34
C ILE A 428 7.20 1.44 0.43
N THR A 429 7.54 1.80 -0.79
CA THR A 429 8.26 0.97 -1.78
C THR A 429 9.72 0.76 -1.43
N GLY A 430 10.27 1.54 -0.50
CA GLY A 430 11.61 1.33 0.03
C GLY A 430 12.71 1.69 -0.98
N SER A 431 12.38 2.56 -1.93
CA SER A 431 13.29 3.11 -2.92
C SER A 431 13.98 4.40 -2.46
N CYS A 432 14.17 4.54 -1.14
CA CYS A 432 14.69 5.74 -0.50
C CYS A 432 15.99 5.46 0.29
N THR A 433 16.65 6.54 0.72
CA THR A 433 17.91 6.48 1.48
C THR A 433 17.67 6.06 2.95
N PRO A 434 18.74 5.70 3.71
CA PRO A 434 18.60 5.35 5.12
C PRO A 434 17.89 6.42 5.96
N ASP A 435 18.17 7.71 5.71
CA ASP A 435 17.57 8.81 6.47
C ASP A 435 16.04 8.84 6.33
N SER A 436 15.56 8.54 5.12
CA SER A 436 14.14 8.46 4.81
C SER A 436 13.47 7.26 5.48
N ARG A 437 14.15 6.11 5.49
CA ARG A 437 13.71 4.96 6.27
C ARG A 437 13.61 5.28 7.76
N GLU A 438 14.63 5.89 8.35
CA GLU A 438 14.62 6.21 9.79
C GLU A 438 13.52 7.23 10.14
N TYR A 439 13.26 8.20 9.27
CA TYR A 439 12.13 9.13 9.45
C TYR A 439 10.78 8.40 9.39
N ALA A 440 10.56 7.52 8.41
CA ALA A 440 9.36 6.69 8.33
C ALA A 440 9.19 5.80 9.57
N MET A 441 10.28 5.22 10.07
CA MET A 441 10.28 4.42 11.29
C MET A 441 9.86 5.22 12.52
N ALA A 442 10.28 6.49 12.63
CA ALA A 442 9.83 7.38 13.70
C ALA A 442 8.32 7.67 13.60
N GLN A 443 7.79 7.90 12.39
CA GLN A 443 6.35 8.11 12.16
C GLN A 443 5.51 6.89 12.59
N TYR A 444 5.94 5.67 12.22
CA TYR A 444 5.25 4.45 12.66
C TYR A 444 5.28 4.26 14.17
N SER A 445 6.40 4.58 14.82
CA SER A 445 6.53 4.50 16.27
C SER A 445 5.49 5.37 16.99
N GLU A 446 5.35 6.62 16.56
CA GLU A 446 4.35 7.54 17.13
C GLU A 446 2.90 7.12 16.80
N ALA A 447 2.64 6.63 15.58
CA ALA A 447 1.33 6.14 15.20
C ALA A 447 0.91 4.91 16.02
N LEU A 448 1.84 3.96 16.24
CA LEU A 448 1.61 2.79 17.09
C LEU A 448 1.36 3.19 18.55
N ALA A 449 2.11 4.17 19.08
CA ALA A 449 1.92 4.67 20.43
C ALA A 449 0.50 5.23 20.63
N ALA A 450 0.02 6.05 19.68
CA ALA A 450 -1.35 6.57 19.71
C ALA A 450 -2.38 5.43 19.60
N ALA A 451 -2.25 4.55 18.60
CA ALA A 451 -3.19 3.46 18.36
C ALA A 451 -3.29 2.51 19.56
N GLN A 452 -2.17 2.09 20.14
CA GLN A 452 -2.14 1.15 21.25
C GLN A 452 -2.62 1.77 22.56
N THR A 453 -2.39 3.07 22.77
CA THR A 453 -2.96 3.80 23.91
C THR A 453 -4.49 3.78 23.84
N GLU A 454 -5.06 3.99 22.65
CA GLU A 454 -6.52 3.93 22.47
C GLU A 454 -7.09 2.52 22.56
N GLN A 455 -6.39 1.52 22.03
CA GLN A 455 -6.77 0.11 22.24
C GLN A 455 -6.83 -0.21 23.74
N ASN A 456 -5.84 0.22 24.53
CA ASN A 456 -5.84 0.04 25.97
C ASN A 456 -6.98 0.77 26.67
N ALA A 457 -7.27 2.01 26.27
CA ALA A 457 -8.36 2.79 26.85
C ALA A 457 -9.72 2.13 26.58
N ALA A 458 -9.92 1.64 25.35
CA ALA A 458 -11.12 0.91 24.96
C ALA A 458 -11.24 -0.43 25.70
N MET A 459 -10.19 -1.26 25.69
CA MET A 459 -10.18 -2.53 26.43
C MET A 459 -10.41 -2.34 27.92
N ARG A 460 -9.83 -1.30 28.54
CA ARG A 460 -10.06 -0.97 29.96
C ARG A 460 -11.52 -0.61 30.22
N ALA A 461 -12.14 0.20 29.37
CA ALA A 461 -13.54 0.58 29.50
C ALA A 461 -14.46 -0.64 29.36
N MET A 462 -14.17 -1.51 28.39
CA MET A 462 -14.91 -2.76 28.18
C MET A 462 -14.73 -3.71 29.38
N ALA A 463 -13.48 -3.96 29.79
CA ALA A 463 -13.15 -4.80 30.94
C ALA A 463 -13.85 -4.35 32.23
N GLY A 464 -13.86 -3.05 32.52
CA GLY A 464 -14.54 -2.50 33.70
C GLY A 464 -16.06 -2.75 33.74
N CYS A 465 -16.69 -3.04 32.60
CA CYS A 465 -18.10 -3.42 32.53
C CYS A 465 -18.34 -4.93 32.64
N ILE A 466 -17.34 -5.78 32.39
CA ILE A 466 -17.46 -7.24 32.37
C ILE A 466 -17.55 -7.78 33.80
N ASP A 467 -18.57 -8.59 34.08
CA ASP A 467 -18.66 -9.31 35.35
C ASP A 467 -17.64 -10.44 35.38
N SER A 468 -16.72 -10.36 36.34
CA SER A 468 -15.70 -11.36 36.63
C SER A 468 -15.80 -11.87 38.08
N SER A 469 -16.89 -11.55 38.78
CA SER A 469 -17.08 -11.86 40.19
C SER A 469 -17.29 -13.34 40.50
N MET A 470 -17.48 -14.18 39.47
CA MET A 470 -17.50 -15.65 39.63
C MET A 470 -16.14 -16.21 40.07
N PHE A 471 -15.04 -15.48 39.83
CA PHE A 471 -13.71 -15.90 40.26
C PHE A 471 -13.39 -15.38 41.66
N ALA A 472 -12.72 -16.23 42.46
CA ALA A 472 -12.35 -15.88 43.81
C ALA A 472 -11.38 -14.69 43.84
N ARG A 473 -11.75 -13.65 44.59
CA ARG A 473 -10.87 -12.53 44.92
C ARG A 473 -10.10 -12.86 46.20
N GLU A 474 -8.77 -12.82 46.13
CA GLU A 474 -7.93 -13.06 47.30
C GLU A 474 -8.07 -11.93 48.32
N ALA A 475 -8.20 -12.29 49.60
CA ALA A 475 -8.54 -11.35 50.66
C ALA A 475 -7.35 -10.47 51.09
N ASP A 476 -6.12 -11.01 51.05
CA ASP A 476 -4.90 -10.28 51.36
C ASP A 476 -3.98 -10.21 50.13
N ILE A 477 -3.89 -9.03 49.54
CA ILE A 477 -2.99 -8.71 48.43
C ILE A 477 -1.95 -7.65 48.82
N SER A 478 -1.78 -7.39 50.12
CA SER A 478 -0.93 -6.30 50.64
C SER A 478 0.56 -6.44 50.26
N GLN A 479 0.98 -7.66 49.92
CA GLN A 479 2.34 -7.98 49.46
C GLN A 479 2.40 -8.27 47.95
N SER A 480 1.33 -8.02 47.19
CA SER A 480 1.34 -8.29 45.74
C SER A 480 2.24 -7.30 45.02
N GLN A 481 3.12 -7.81 44.17
CA GLN A 481 3.99 -7.02 43.30
C GLN A 481 3.50 -6.96 41.84
N SER A 482 2.48 -7.76 41.49
CA SER A 482 2.02 -7.91 40.11
C SER A 482 1.06 -6.80 39.64
N GLU A 483 0.31 -6.16 40.53
CA GLU A 483 -0.62 -5.10 40.14
C GLU A 483 0.13 -3.84 39.69
N GLY A 484 0.00 -3.50 38.40
CA GLY A 484 0.74 -2.43 37.74
C GLY A 484 2.11 -2.85 37.20
N ALA A 485 2.53 -4.10 37.42
CA ALA A 485 3.80 -4.62 36.94
C ALA A 485 3.78 -4.95 35.44
N GLY A 486 4.97 -5.16 34.87
CA GLY A 486 5.10 -5.87 33.60
C GLY A 486 4.35 -5.21 32.44
N VAL A 487 4.56 -3.90 32.21
CA VAL A 487 4.02 -3.10 31.08
C VAL A 487 4.40 -3.61 29.66
N GLY A 488 4.87 -4.84 29.56
CA GLY A 488 5.34 -5.50 28.34
C GLY A 488 6.85 -5.76 28.36
N TYR A 489 7.25 -6.91 27.82
CA TYR A 489 8.64 -7.29 27.59
C TYR A 489 8.88 -7.47 26.09
N GLY A 490 9.80 -6.69 25.51
CA GLY A 490 10.25 -6.88 24.12
C GLY A 490 9.11 -7.00 23.09
N LEU A 491 8.02 -6.26 23.31
CA LEU A 491 6.78 -6.41 22.52
C LEU A 491 7.04 -6.04 21.05
N SER A 492 7.26 -7.06 20.22
CA SER A 492 7.24 -6.89 18.76
C SER A 492 5.81 -6.94 18.21
N ARG A 493 4.86 -7.55 18.95
CA ARG A 493 3.45 -7.73 18.59
C ARG A 493 2.54 -7.59 19.79
N GLY A 494 1.30 -7.18 19.56
CA GLY A 494 0.28 -7.02 20.62
C GLY A 494 0.12 -5.57 21.09
N VAL A 495 -0.47 -5.40 22.26
CA VAL A 495 -0.75 -4.09 22.87
C VAL A 495 -0.03 -4.03 24.22
N PRO A 496 0.85 -3.05 24.48
CA PRO A 496 1.55 -2.92 25.75
C PRO A 496 0.56 -2.61 26.87
N ASN A 497 0.41 -3.53 27.83
CA ASN A 497 -0.43 -3.33 29.00
C ASN A 497 0.24 -3.88 30.26
N PRO A 498 0.07 -3.22 31.41
CA PRO A 498 0.53 -3.79 32.68
C PRO A 498 -0.38 -4.93 33.11
N GLU A 499 0.17 -5.85 33.89
CA GLU A 499 -0.59 -6.77 34.72
C GLU A 499 -1.43 -5.97 35.71
N ARG A 500 -2.72 -6.30 35.85
CA ARG A 500 -3.66 -5.68 36.80
C ARG A 500 -4.26 -6.68 37.77
N GLY A 501 -3.88 -7.95 37.66
CA GLY A 501 -4.24 -8.98 38.62
C GLY A 501 -3.25 -9.05 39.78
N ALA A 502 -3.73 -9.59 40.91
CA ALA A 502 -2.97 -9.78 42.14
C ALA A 502 -3.36 -11.12 42.79
N GLY A 503 -2.44 -11.70 43.57
CA GLY A 503 -2.69 -12.96 44.29
C GLY A 503 -2.46 -14.25 43.49
N LYS A 504 -3.27 -15.29 43.70
CA LYS A 504 -3.19 -16.58 42.99
C LYS A 504 -4.22 -16.73 41.86
N THR A 505 -5.30 -15.96 41.90
CA THR A 505 -6.30 -15.90 40.83
C THR A 505 -5.99 -14.74 39.89
N ARG A 506 -5.77 -15.01 38.61
CA ARG A 506 -5.48 -13.99 37.58
C ARG A 506 -6.56 -14.02 36.52
N VAL A 507 -7.33 -12.94 36.39
CA VAL A 507 -8.39 -12.84 35.39
C VAL A 507 -7.85 -12.14 34.15
N TYR A 508 -8.11 -12.73 32.98
CA TYR A 508 -7.82 -12.14 31.68
C TYR A 508 -9.09 -12.07 30.83
N HIS A 509 -9.36 -10.91 30.27
CA HIS A 509 -10.36 -10.72 29.22
C HIS A 509 -9.66 -10.79 27.86
N LEU A 510 -10.08 -11.74 27.02
CA LEU A 510 -9.55 -11.94 25.69
C LEU A 510 -10.47 -11.27 24.68
N PHE A 511 -9.97 -10.28 23.95
CA PHE A 511 -10.72 -9.51 22.96
C PHE A 511 -10.46 -10.01 21.54
N ASN A 512 -11.54 -10.26 20.80
CA ASN A 512 -11.52 -10.59 19.39
C ASN A 512 -12.06 -9.41 18.57
N SER A 513 -11.17 -8.77 17.82
CA SER A 513 -11.51 -7.66 16.93
C SER A 513 -11.87 -8.09 15.51
N CYS A 514 -11.93 -9.39 15.22
CA CYS A 514 -12.29 -9.94 13.91
C CYS A 514 -13.78 -10.26 13.82
N ALA A 515 -14.33 -10.27 12.60
CA ALA A 515 -15.74 -10.54 12.31
C ALA A 515 -16.14 -12.03 12.41
N PHE A 516 -15.21 -12.91 12.76
CA PHE A 516 -15.43 -14.35 12.87
C PHE A 516 -14.99 -14.87 14.25
N LYS A 517 -15.66 -15.94 14.71
CA LYS A 517 -15.34 -16.61 15.97
C LYS A 517 -13.95 -17.24 15.87
N ARG A 518 -13.18 -17.14 16.94
CA ARG A 518 -11.84 -17.73 17.03
C ARG A 518 -11.81 -18.82 18.09
N LYS A 519 -11.08 -19.91 17.82
CA LYS A 519 -10.65 -20.90 18.81
C LYS A 519 -9.18 -21.15 18.54
N GLU A 520 -8.31 -20.59 19.37
CA GLU A 520 -6.86 -20.64 19.16
C GLU A 520 -6.11 -20.64 20.49
N ALA A 521 -4.83 -21.02 20.42
CA ALA A 521 -3.90 -20.91 21.54
C ALA A 521 -3.48 -19.44 21.72
N VAL A 522 -3.83 -18.85 22.85
CA VAL A 522 -3.45 -17.49 23.21
C VAL A 522 -2.22 -17.54 24.11
N GLU A 523 -1.17 -16.82 23.72
CA GLU A 523 0.02 -16.64 24.56
C GLU A 523 -0.24 -15.56 25.61
N LEU A 524 -0.09 -15.94 26.88
CA LEU A 524 -0.19 -15.05 28.03
C LEU A 524 1.15 -14.97 28.75
N THR A 525 1.48 -13.78 29.24
CA THR A 525 2.61 -13.57 30.16
C THR A 525 2.06 -13.33 31.55
N LEU A 526 2.37 -14.24 32.47
CA LEU A 526 1.93 -14.19 33.85
C LEU A 526 3.04 -13.61 34.73
N TRP A 527 2.82 -12.40 35.24
CA TRP A 527 3.79 -11.65 36.03
C TRP A 527 3.62 -11.86 37.54
N ASP A 528 4.76 -12.00 38.23
CA ASP A 528 4.91 -12.05 39.69
C ASP A 528 3.85 -12.92 40.39
N TRP A 529 3.58 -14.08 39.81
CA TRP A 529 2.61 -15.01 40.36
C TRP A 529 3.23 -15.82 41.50
N THR A 530 2.51 -15.93 42.61
CA THR A 530 3.02 -16.49 43.87
C THR A 530 2.57 -17.94 44.12
N GLY A 531 1.77 -18.52 43.22
CA GLY A 531 1.33 -19.91 43.29
C GLY A 531 2.38 -20.91 42.81
N ASN A 532 2.10 -22.20 43.00
CA ASN A 532 2.94 -23.27 42.47
C ASN A 532 2.63 -23.52 40.98
N LEU A 533 3.63 -23.31 40.09
CA LEU A 533 3.48 -23.50 38.64
C LEU A 533 3.02 -24.91 38.26
N ALA A 534 3.38 -25.94 39.04
CA ALA A 534 2.95 -27.32 38.80
C ALA A 534 1.44 -27.53 39.01
N ARG A 535 0.77 -26.59 39.68
CA ARG A 535 -0.67 -26.60 39.97
C ARG A 535 -1.42 -25.51 39.21
N LEU A 536 -0.76 -24.82 38.28
CA LEU A 536 -1.40 -23.77 37.50
C LEU A 536 -2.47 -24.37 36.58
N VAL A 537 -3.71 -23.93 36.73
CA VAL A 537 -4.83 -24.30 35.86
C VAL A 537 -5.43 -23.06 35.22
N ALA A 538 -5.87 -23.19 33.97
CA ALA A 538 -6.72 -22.21 33.32
C ALA A 538 -8.17 -22.68 33.36
N VAL A 539 -9.09 -21.77 33.64
CA VAL A 539 -10.54 -22.02 33.63
C VAL A 539 -11.27 -20.94 32.85
N ASP A 540 -12.41 -21.31 32.26
CA ASP A 540 -13.33 -20.37 31.62
C ASP A 540 -14.30 -19.72 32.62
N GLU A 541 -15.25 -18.92 32.12
CA GLU A 541 -16.24 -18.24 32.95
C GLU A 541 -17.22 -19.16 33.69
N LYS A 542 -17.26 -20.44 33.34
CA LYS A 542 -18.08 -21.47 34.01
C LYS A 542 -17.27 -22.29 35.01
N GLY A 543 -15.96 -22.05 35.10
CA GLY A 543 -15.04 -22.85 35.90
C GLY A 543 -14.60 -24.15 35.20
N GLU A 544 -14.90 -24.33 33.91
CA GLU A 544 -14.45 -25.48 33.14
C GLU A 544 -12.96 -25.32 32.81
N ARG A 545 -12.18 -26.39 32.98
CA ARG A 545 -10.73 -26.36 32.71
C ARG A 545 -10.46 -26.16 31.22
N LEU A 546 -9.55 -25.24 30.92
CA LEU A 546 -9.05 -24.97 29.58
C LEU A 546 -7.68 -25.64 29.38
N PRO A 547 -7.40 -26.19 28.19
CA PRO A 547 -6.06 -26.68 27.86
C PRO A 547 -5.01 -25.58 28.07
N LEU A 548 -3.98 -25.91 28.86
CA LEU A 548 -2.89 -25.01 29.22
C LEU A 548 -1.55 -25.68 28.94
N GLN A 549 -0.60 -24.91 28.43
CA GLN A 549 0.77 -25.36 28.19
C GLN A 549 1.77 -24.28 28.60
N LEU A 550 2.69 -24.61 29.51
CA LEU A 550 3.80 -23.73 29.87
C LEU A 550 4.81 -23.67 28.71
N LEU A 551 5.17 -22.46 28.29
CA LEU A 551 6.26 -22.22 27.34
C LEU A 551 7.60 -22.11 28.07
N ASP A 552 7.59 -21.45 29.23
CA ASP A 552 8.73 -21.35 30.12
C ASP A 552 8.56 -22.37 31.26
N ARG A 553 9.56 -23.23 31.49
CA ARG A 553 9.51 -24.28 32.54
C ARG A 553 9.72 -23.74 33.95
N GLU A 554 10.26 -22.53 34.05
CA GLU A 554 10.55 -21.82 35.28
C GLU A 554 10.32 -20.33 35.08
N PHE A 555 10.18 -19.59 36.18
CA PHE A 555 10.07 -18.14 36.13
C PHE A 555 11.33 -17.52 35.54
N GLN A 556 11.13 -16.74 34.49
CA GLN A 556 12.14 -15.87 33.89
C GLN A 556 12.26 -14.60 34.71
N THR A 557 13.44 -13.98 34.70
CA THR A 557 13.71 -12.71 35.41
C THR A 557 13.84 -11.58 34.40
N TYR A 558 13.13 -10.48 34.62
CA TYR A 558 13.25 -9.26 33.85
C TYR A 558 13.24 -8.05 34.77
N TRP A 559 14.41 -7.41 34.92
CA TRP A 559 14.65 -6.38 35.93
C TRP A 559 14.20 -6.86 37.32
N ASP A 560 13.30 -6.12 37.97
CA ASP A 560 12.80 -6.43 39.31
C ASP A 560 11.59 -7.38 39.31
N HIS A 561 11.17 -7.89 38.14
CA HIS A 561 9.99 -8.73 37.97
C HIS A 561 10.33 -10.15 37.52
N LYS A 562 9.44 -11.09 37.87
CA LYS A 562 9.44 -12.47 37.38
C LYS A 562 8.24 -12.73 36.49
N TYR A 563 8.44 -13.51 35.43
CA TYR A 563 7.34 -13.89 34.55
C TYR A 563 7.44 -15.33 34.06
N VAL A 564 6.31 -15.87 33.62
CA VAL A 564 6.25 -17.14 32.90
C VAL A 564 5.31 -16.98 31.70
N ARG A 565 5.71 -17.47 30.53
CA ARG A 565 4.82 -17.53 29.36
C ARG A 565 4.11 -18.86 29.28
N LEU A 566 2.86 -18.81 28.87
CA LEU A 566 2.00 -19.96 28.74
C LEU A 566 1.02 -19.78 27.59
N LEU A 567 0.51 -20.89 27.07
CA LEU A 567 -0.58 -20.93 26.12
C LEU A 567 -1.85 -21.38 26.82
N VAL A 568 -2.97 -20.72 26.52
CA VAL A 568 -4.31 -21.18 26.87
C VAL A 568 -5.14 -21.30 25.61
N THR A 569 -5.77 -22.44 25.38
CA THR A 569 -6.76 -22.57 24.30
C THR A 569 -8.03 -21.84 24.71
N ALA A 570 -8.37 -20.78 23.97
CA ALA A 570 -9.57 -20.00 24.23
C ALA A 570 -10.45 -19.93 22.99
N SER A 571 -11.77 -20.05 23.21
CA SER A 571 -12.75 -19.69 22.19
C SER A 571 -13.27 -18.30 22.49
N VAL A 572 -13.24 -17.39 21.51
CA VAL A 572 -13.70 -16.01 21.66
C VAL A 572 -14.70 -15.69 20.54
N PRO A 573 -15.91 -15.18 20.85
CA PRO A 573 -16.90 -14.79 19.84
C PRO A 573 -16.35 -13.74 18.86
N ALA A 574 -16.94 -13.63 17.67
CA ALA A 574 -16.66 -12.54 16.74
C ALA A 574 -16.92 -11.18 17.39
N LEU A 575 -16.11 -10.16 17.10
CA LEU A 575 -16.27 -8.77 17.56
C LEU A 575 -16.77 -8.70 19.02
N GLY A 576 -16.03 -9.37 19.89
CA GLY A 576 -16.48 -9.67 21.24
C GLY A 576 -15.34 -10.12 22.13
N TYR A 577 -15.69 -10.75 23.24
CA TYR A 577 -14.71 -11.11 24.25
C TYR A 577 -15.11 -12.38 25.01
N ALA A 578 -14.12 -12.98 25.68
CA ALA A 578 -14.30 -14.07 26.63
C ALA A 578 -13.36 -13.87 27.83
N THR A 579 -13.83 -14.18 29.02
CA THR A 579 -13.06 -14.07 30.26
C THR A 579 -12.57 -15.44 30.68
N ILE A 580 -11.30 -15.52 31.05
CA ILE A 580 -10.66 -16.71 31.60
C ILE A 580 -9.96 -16.34 32.90
N ALA A 581 -9.69 -17.34 33.75
CA ALA A 581 -8.87 -17.16 34.93
C ALA A 581 -7.76 -18.20 35.00
N LEU A 582 -6.57 -17.78 35.43
CA LEU A 582 -5.51 -18.67 35.89
C LEU A 582 -5.59 -18.78 37.41
N GLN A 583 -5.53 -20.00 37.94
CA GLN A 583 -5.67 -20.28 39.37
C GLN A 583 -4.70 -21.37 39.82
N GLU A 584 -4.45 -21.46 41.12
CA GLU A 584 -3.78 -22.60 41.71
C GLU A 584 -4.81 -23.71 41.96
N GLY A 585 -4.78 -24.77 41.16
CA GLY A 585 -5.65 -25.94 41.30
C GLY A 585 -5.30 -26.78 42.54
N GLU A 586 -6.10 -27.79 42.85
CA GLU A 586 -5.82 -28.73 43.94
C GLU A 586 -4.54 -29.55 43.69
N CYS A 587 -3.97 -30.11 44.75
CA CYS A 587 -2.83 -31.02 44.60
C CYS A 587 -3.37 -32.33 43.99
N GLU A 588 -3.04 -32.58 42.73
CA GLU A 588 -3.34 -33.87 42.11
C GLU A 588 -2.28 -34.90 42.55
N ASP A 589 -2.74 -36.06 43.05
CA ASP A 589 -1.87 -37.20 43.34
C ASP A 589 -1.40 -37.81 42.01
N TYR A 590 -0.21 -37.42 41.58
CA TYR A 590 0.44 -38.04 40.43
C TYR A 590 1.19 -39.31 40.84
N PRO A 591 1.02 -40.44 40.13
CA PRO A 591 1.98 -41.53 40.24
C PRO A 591 3.36 -41.04 39.79
N VAL A 592 4.36 -41.24 40.64
CA VAL A 592 5.77 -40.97 40.33
C VAL A 592 6.20 -41.94 39.23
N TYR A 593 6.33 -41.45 38.00
CA TYR A 593 7.03 -42.18 36.95
C TYR A 593 8.53 -42.03 37.16
N HIS A 594 9.16 -43.08 37.71
CA HIS A 594 10.61 -43.22 37.62
C HIS A 594 11.00 -43.39 36.14
N LEU A 595 11.57 -42.36 35.54
CA LEU A 595 12.30 -42.48 34.27
C LEU A 595 13.65 -43.15 34.55
N SER A 596 13.63 -44.48 34.66
CA SER A 596 14.81 -45.33 34.63
C SER A 596 15.03 -45.87 33.22
N GLY A 597 15.39 -44.98 32.30
CA GLY A 597 15.81 -45.34 30.95
C GLY A 597 17.17 -44.71 30.64
N PRO A 598 18.12 -45.44 30.02
CA PRO A 598 19.36 -44.82 29.56
C PRO A 598 19.05 -43.71 28.56
N ARG A 599 19.85 -42.64 28.59
CA ARG A 599 19.81 -41.54 27.62
C ARG A 599 20.05 -42.13 26.23
N THR A 600 19.00 -42.34 25.45
CA THR A 600 19.11 -42.72 24.04
C THR A 600 19.34 -41.44 23.24
N SER A 601 20.52 -41.35 22.62
CA SER A 601 20.71 -40.48 21.46
C SER A 601 19.93 -41.11 20.31
N GLU A 602 18.67 -40.72 20.13
CA GLU A 602 17.91 -41.14 18.96
C GLU A 602 18.42 -40.38 17.73
N SER A 603 18.70 -41.10 16.63
CA SER A 603 18.52 -40.50 15.31
C SER A 603 17.07 -40.05 15.23
N TYR A 604 16.81 -38.76 15.09
CA TYR A 604 15.44 -38.30 14.92
C TYR A 604 14.89 -38.88 13.59
N PRO A 605 13.85 -39.72 13.60
CA PRO A 605 13.04 -39.88 12.41
C PRO A 605 12.46 -38.52 12.01
N ASP A 606 11.93 -38.40 10.79
CA ASP A 606 11.26 -37.18 10.37
C ASP A 606 10.16 -36.77 11.37
N ILE A 607 10.09 -35.47 11.62
CA ILE A 607 9.32 -34.86 12.70
C ILE A 607 7.92 -34.61 12.20
N VAL A 608 6.94 -35.25 12.82
CA VAL A 608 5.52 -35.07 12.49
C VAL A 608 4.87 -34.11 13.47
N LEU A 609 4.29 -33.03 12.93
CA LEU A 609 3.33 -32.15 13.61
C LEU A 609 1.94 -32.46 13.05
N GLU A 610 1.00 -32.87 13.89
CA GLU A 610 -0.31 -33.32 13.43
C GLU A 610 -1.43 -32.96 14.40
N ASN A 611 -2.57 -32.53 13.86
CA ASN A 611 -3.80 -32.30 14.61
C ASN A 611 -5.01 -32.81 13.81
N ASP A 612 -6.23 -32.33 14.05
CA ASP A 612 -7.42 -32.75 13.30
C ASP A 612 -7.55 -32.10 11.91
N CYS A 613 -6.92 -30.94 11.69
CA CYS A 613 -6.93 -30.24 10.39
C CYS A 613 -5.80 -30.69 9.46
N LEU A 614 -4.58 -30.80 9.97
CA LEU A 614 -3.35 -30.84 9.18
C LEU A 614 -2.38 -31.88 9.71
N ARG A 615 -1.53 -32.38 8.80
CA ARG A 615 -0.33 -33.15 9.12
C ARG A 615 0.86 -32.60 8.33
N ALA A 616 1.90 -32.18 9.03
CA ALA A 616 3.14 -31.65 8.47
C ALA A 616 4.33 -32.53 8.88
N VAL A 617 5.18 -32.88 7.92
CA VAL A 617 6.39 -33.70 8.16
C VAL A 617 7.64 -32.89 7.83
N ILE A 618 8.51 -32.73 8.82
CA ILE A 618 9.77 -31.99 8.70
C ILE A 618 10.92 -32.98 8.75
N ARG A 619 11.76 -32.99 7.72
CA ARG A 619 12.92 -33.87 7.67
C ARG A 619 13.96 -33.45 8.70
N SER A 620 14.40 -34.39 9.51
CA SER A 620 15.30 -34.10 10.64
C SER A 620 16.75 -33.79 10.22
N SER A 621 17.15 -34.14 8.99
CA SER A 621 18.52 -33.93 8.50
C SER A 621 18.80 -32.50 8.05
N ASP A 622 17.77 -31.78 7.58
CA ASP A 622 17.91 -30.49 6.90
C ASP A 622 16.74 -29.51 7.14
N GLY A 623 15.75 -29.88 7.95
CA GLY A 623 14.64 -29.01 8.32
C GLY A 623 13.60 -28.75 7.22
N ALA A 624 13.67 -29.45 6.07
CA ALA A 624 12.70 -29.27 5.00
C ALA A 624 11.33 -29.83 5.34
N LEU A 625 10.27 -29.13 4.91
CA LEU A 625 8.91 -29.63 4.97
C LEU A 625 8.68 -30.55 3.78
N THR A 626 8.56 -31.85 4.02
CA THR A 626 8.49 -32.89 2.97
C THR A 626 7.08 -33.39 2.69
N SER A 627 6.14 -33.14 3.60
CA SER A 627 4.73 -33.50 3.45
C SER A 627 3.87 -32.50 4.19
N PHE A 628 2.79 -32.06 3.55
CA PHE A 628 1.79 -31.14 4.08
C PHE A 628 0.41 -31.60 3.63
N VAL A 629 -0.27 -32.36 4.51
CA VAL A 629 -1.52 -33.03 4.21
C VAL A 629 -2.70 -32.28 4.83
N ASP A 630 -3.72 -32.02 4.02
CA ASP A 630 -5.05 -31.64 4.48
C ASP A 630 -5.79 -32.89 4.96
N LYS A 631 -6.01 -33.03 6.28
CA LYS A 631 -6.66 -34.22 6.83
C LYS A 631 -8.14 -34.32 6.52
N LYS A 632 -8.78 -33.23 6.06
CA LYS A 632 -10.19 -33.29 5.64
C LYS A 632 -10.37 -34.05 4.32
N THR A 633 -9.39 -34.02 3.41
CA THR A 633 -9.41 -34.87 2.19
C THR A 633 -8.38 -35.99 2.18
N GLY A 634 -7.36 -35.93 3.01
CA GLY A 634 -6.17 -36.77 2.89
C GLY A 634 -5.26 -36.37 1.71
N SER A 635 -5.45 -35.19 1.12
CA SER A 635 -4.66 -34.72 -0.02
C SER A 635 -3.28 -34.25 0.43
N GLU A 636 -2.22 -34.77 -0.23
CA GLU A 636 -0.86 -34.25 -0.13
C GLU A 636 -0.73 -32.98 -0.99
N ARG A 637 -0.23 -31.89 -0.40
CA ARG A 637 -0.16 -30.58 -1.07
C ARG A 637 1.22 -30.26 -1.62
N ILE A 638 2.26 -30.97 -1.17
CA ILE A 638 3.62 -30.82 -1.69
C ILE A 638 3.85 -31.76 -2.87
N ALA A 639 4.54 -31.28 -3.91
CA ALA A 639 4.87 -32.08 -5.09
C ALA A 639 5.71 -33.32 -4.75
N GLN A 640 5.45 -34.42 -5.46
CA GLN A 640 6.12 -35.69 -5.22
C GLN A 640 7.64 -35.56 -5.40
N GLY A 641 8.40 -35.90 -4.36
CA GLY A 641 9.87 -35.84 -4.36
C GLY A 641 10.45 -34.45 -4.09
N GLU A 642 9.61 -33.43 -4.00
CA GLU A 642 10.00 -32.05 -3.67
C GLU A 642 9.84 -31.78 -2.16
N CYS A 643 10.30 -30.60 -1.73
CA CYS A 643 10.09 -30.13 -0.36
C CYS A 643 9.98 -28.61 -0.29
N ALA A 644 9.19 -28.12 0.66
CA ALA A 644 9.04 -26.70 0.95
C ALA A 644 10.05 -26.24 2.00
N GLY A 645 10.44 -24.97 1.93
CA GLY A 645 11.44 -24.42 2.86
C GLY A 645 12.03 -23.09 2.42
N LEU A 646 13.05 -22.67 3.16
CA LEU A 646 13.82 -21.46 2.88
C LEU A 646 14.72 -21.67 1.66
N MET A 647 14.72 -20.68 0.77
CA MET A 647 15.52 -20.66 -0.45
C MET A 647 16.39 -19.40 -0.50
N LEU A 648 17.64 -19.56 -0.92
CA LEU A 648 18.54 -18.49 -1.28
C LEU A 648 18.63 -18.39 -2.80
N TYR A 649 18.26 -17.23 -3.34
CA TYR A 649 18.42 -16.92 -4.76
C TYR A 649 19.62 -16.02 -4.97
N HIS A 650 20.38 -16.32 -6.02
CA HIS A 650 21.46 -15.49 -6.50
C HIS A 650 20.94 -14.67 -7.67
N CYS A 651 20.61 -13.41 -7.43
CA CYS A 651 20.08 -12.51 -8.45
C CYS A 651 21.19 -11.74 -9.16
N GLU A 652 20.97 -11.43 -10.44
CA GLU A 652 21.87 -10.61 -11.25
C GLU A 652 22.05 -9.22 -10.62
N LYS A 653 23.28 -8.69 -10.64
CA LYS A 653 23.59 -7.35 -10.14
C LYS A 653 23.30 -6.22 -11.11
N ALA A 654 23.55 -6.44 -12.40
CA ALA A 654 23.57 -5.38 -13.41
C ALA A 654 22.25 -4.58 -13.47
N THR A 655 21.13 -5.25 -13.23
CA THR A 655 19.78 -4.69 -13.29
C THR A 655 19.17 -4.46 -11.91
N ASN A 656 19.79 -4.94 -10.83
CA ASN A 656 19.19 -4.93 -9.50
C ASN A 656 19.27 -3.55 -8.84
N SER A 657 18.14 -3.10 -8.31
CA SER A 657 17.99 -1.89 -7.51
C SER A 657 16.78 -2.05 -6.58
N ALA A 658 16.51 -1.07 -5.73
CA ALA A 658 15.28 -1.03 -4.94
C ALA A 658 14.02 -1.12 -5.83
N TRP A 659 14.08 -0.62 -7.07
CA TRP A 659 12.97 -0.70 -8.03
C TRP A 659 12.91 -2.01 -8.80
N VAL A 660 14.03 -2.70 -9.01
CA VAL A 660 14.11 -3.87 -9.89
C VAL A 660 14.77 -5.04 -9.17
N ILE A 661 14.05 -6.15 -9.04
CA ILE A 661 14.67 -7.41 -8.63
C ILE A 661 15.43 -8.01 -9.80
N GLY A 662 16.73 -8.18 -9.63
CA GLY A 662 17.60 -8.79 -10.65
C GLY A 662 17.17 -10.22 -10.99
N ARG A 663 17.41 -10.64 -12.23
CA ARG A 663 17.07 -11.99 -12.71
C ARG A 663 17.67 -13.08 -11.80
N ARG A 664 16.86 -14.06 -11.40
CA ARG A 664 17.29 -15.23 -10.62
C ARG A 664 18.23 -16.11 -11.47
N MET A 665 19.51 -16.19 -11.10
CA MET A 665 20.53 -16.96 -11.82
C MET A 665 20.75 -18.36 -11.23
N LYS A 666 20.68 -18.46 -9.91
CA LYS A 666 20.84 -19.70 -9.15
C LYS A 666 19.86 -19.71 -7.99
N LYS A 667 19.40 -20.91 -7.63
CA LYS A 667 18.54 -21.17 -6.47
C LYS A 667 19.18 -22.28 -5.64
N GLU A 668 19.28 -22.06 -4.34
CA GLU A 668 19.82 -23.01 -3.36
C GLU A 668 18.89 -23.09 -2.16
N ARG A 669 18.73 -24.30 -1.62
CA ARG A 669 17.96 -24.47 -0.38
C ARG A 669 18.84 -24.11 0.82
N VAL A 670 18.24 -23.48 1.82
CA VAL A 670 18.93 -23.24 3.10
C VAL A 670 18.80 -24.49 3.95
N ASP A 671 19.85 -25.31 4.01
CA ASP A 671 19.83 -26.62 4.67
C ASP A 671 20.99 -26.87 5.66
N ASP A 672 21.86 -25.90 5.88
CA ASP A 672 22.90 -25.96 6.93
C ASP A 672 22.29 -25.74 8.33
N MET A 673 21.57 -26.76 8.80
CA MET A 673 20.90 -26.78 10.09
C MET A 673 21.87 -27.16 11.21
N THR A 674 22.08 -26.24 12.16
CA THR A 674 23.04 -26.37 13.26
C THR A 674 22.39 -26.77 14.58
N GLU A 675 21.10 -26.46 14.76
CA GLU A 675 20.33 -26.86 15.94
C GLU A 675 18.93 -27.32 15.54
N LEU A 676 18.43 -28.34 16.25
CA LEU A 676 17.08 -28.87 16.13
C LEU A 676 16.55 -29.21 17.52
N ARG A 677 15.38 -28.69 17.88
CA ARG A 677 14.68 -29.01 19.12
C ARG A 677 13.20 -29.23 18.83
N VAL A 678 12.64 -30.33 19.34
CA VAL A 678 11.23 -30.65 19.18
C VAL A 678 10.55 -30.50 20.54
N SER A 679 9.44 -29.77 20.57
CA SER A 679 8.59 -29.65 21.75
C SER A 679 7.19 -30.14 21.42
N ARG A 680 6.71 -31.15 22.16
CA ARG A 680 5.37 -31.70 22.04
C ARG A 680 4.58 -31.34 23.28
N GLY A 681 3.61 -30.44 23.13
CA GLY A 681 2.62 -30.16 24.17
C GLY A 681 1.21 -30.35 23.63
N GLU A 682 0.25 -30.45 24.56
CA GLU A 682 -1.16 -30.71 24.27
C GLU A 682 -1.81 -29.58 23.46
N VAL A 683 -1.43 -28.33 23.73
CA VAL A 683 -1.99 -27.14 23.08
C VAL A 683 -1.29 -26.84 21.77
N ARG A 684 0.03 -27.00 21.73
CA ARG A 684 0.87 -26.69 20.56
C ARG A 684 2.06 -27.64 20.46
N GLN A 685 2.24 -28.20 19.27
CA GLN A 685 3.46 -28.88 18.86
C GLN A 685 4.34 -27.90 18.10
N GLN A 686 5.65 -27.96 18.31
CA GLN A 686 6.60 -27.09 17.61
C GLN A 686 7.96 -27.76 17.38
N VAL A 687 8.64 -27.29 16.35
CA VAL A 687 10.03 -27.58 16.05
C VAL A 687 10.80 -26.27 15.90
N ASP A 688 11.86 -26.14 16.69
CA ASP A 688 12.78 -25.01 16.69
C ASP A 688 14.06 -25.43 15.97
N MET A 689 14.48 -24.67 14.98
CA MET A 689 15.64 -24.94 14.14
C MET A 689 16.54 -23.71 14.05
N ARG A 690 17.84 -23.93 13.87
CA ARG A 690 18.80 -22.86 13.54
C ARG A 690 19.55 -23.21 12.27
N PHE A 691 19.59 -22.28 11.33
CA PHE A 691 20.30 -22.41 10.07
C PHE A 691 21.41 -21.37 9.97
N THR A 692 22.50 -21.75 9.31
CA THR A 692 23.47 -20.80 8.76
C THR A 692 23.15 -20.59 7.29
N VAL A 693 23.18 -19.34 6.84
CA VAL A 693 23.04 -19.00 5.41
C VAL A 693 24.07 -17.93 5.09
N MET A 694 25.11 -18.29 4.33
CA MET A 694 26.24 -17.41 4.05
C MET A 694 26.87 -16.86 5.34
N GLY A 695 26.92 -15.53 5.53
CA GLY A 695 27.38 -14.87 6.75
C GLY A 695 26.25 -14.53 7.74
N SER A 696 25.04 -15.04 7.49
CA SER A 696 23.80 -14.75 8.21
C SER A 696 23.29 -15.99 8.94
N SER A 697 22.33 -15.79 9.86
CA SER A 697 21.71 -16.90 10.59
C SER A 697 20.19 -16.76 10.65
N VAL A 698 19.51 -17.91 10.67
CA VAL A 698 18.05 -17.99 10.77
C VAL A 698 17.68 -18.86 11.96
N LYS A 699 16.89 -18.34 12.89
CA LYS A 699 16.15 -19.15 13.86
C LYS A 699 14.75 -19.34 13.33
N ALA A 700 14.34 -20.59 13.10
CA ALA A 700 13.02 -20.93 12.60
C ALA A 700 12.22 -21.68 13.67
N CYS A 701 10.97 -21.29 13.88
CA CYS A 701 10.02 -22.00 14.72
C CYS A 701 8.82 -22.38 13.86
N LEU A 702 8.65 -23.68 13.60
CA LEU A 702 7.49 -24.24 12.93
C LEU A 702 6.55 -24.79 13.99
N SER A 703 5.30 -24.34 14.02
CA SER A 703 4.34 -24.74 15.05
C SER A 703 2.94 -25.01 14.54
N LEU A 704 2.28 -26.00 15.15
CA LEU A 704 0.90 -26.39 14.86
C LEU A 704 0.11 -26.45 16.17
N GLY A 705 -0.90 -25.59 16.30
CA GLY A 705 -1.83 -25.59 17.43
C GLY A 705 -2.87 -26.70 17.29
N GLN A 706 -3.47 -27.13 18.40
CA GLN A 706 -4.42 -28.25 18.45
C GLN A 706 -5.61 -28.13 17.47
N ASP A 707 -6.16 -26.92 17.29
CA ASP A 707 -7.31 -26.68 16.39
C ASP A 707 -6.93 -25.89 15.11
N ALA A 708 -5.64 -25.67 14.86
CA ALA A 708 -5.18 -24.79 13.79
C ALA A 708 -5.23 -25.50 12.42
N CYS A 709 -5.90 -24.88 11.44
CA CYS A 709 -5.85 -25.30 10.04
C CYS A 709 -4.76 -24.54 9.23
N ALA A 710 -3.75 -24.01 9.92
CA ALA A 710 -2.57 -23.40 9.32
C ALA A 710 -1.31 -23.80 10.11
N LEU A 711 -0.24 -24.13 9.39
CA LEU A 711 1.10 -24.30 9.95
C LEU A 711 1.75 -22.92 10.09
N ARG A 712 2.15 -22.56 11.30
CA ARG A 712 2.78 -21.28 11.59
C ARG A 712 4.29 -21.39 11.44
N LEU A 713 4.88 -20.48 10.68
CA LEU A 713 6.32 -20.35 10.43
C LEU A 713 6.77 -19.00 11.00
N ASP A 714 7.51 -19.00 12.11
CA ASP A 714 8.16 -17.79 12.64
C ASP A 714 9.67 -17.87 12.37
N TYR A 715 10.23 -16.82 11.78
CA TYR A 715 11.66 -16.70 11.49
C TYR A 715 12.23 -15.45 12.14
N GLU A 716 13.30 -15.61 12.92
CA GLU A 716 14.21 -14.54 13.30
C GLU A 716 15.47 -14.64 12.45
N VAL A 717 15.67 -13.70 11.53
CA VAL A 717 16.78 -13.72 10.56
C VAL A 717 17.76 -12.61 10.89
N ASP A 718 18.94 -12.95 11.41
CA ASP A 718 20.06 -12.02 11.56
C ASP A 718 20.79 -11.93 10.21
N TRP A 719 20.37 -10.96 9.39
CA TRP A 719 20.84 -10.80 8.02
C TRP A 719 22.02 -9.83 7.95
N ASN A 720 23.18 -10.34 7.55
CA ASN A 720 24.44 -9.61 7.49
C ASN A 720 25.02 -9.50 6.06
N GLU A 721 24.26 -9.92 5.05
CA GLU A 721 24.73 -9.93 3.67
C GLU A 721 24.86 -8.53 3.07
N ARG A 722 25.77 -8.41 2.10
CA ARG A 722 26.03 -7.19 1.32
C ARG A 722 26.27 -7.53 -0.13
N ALA A 723 25.40 -7.06 -1.01
CA ALA A 723 25.52 -7.31 -2.44
C ALA A 723 26.87 -6.83 -2.98
N SER A 724 27.36 -5.64 -2.60
CA SER A 724 28.66 -5.11 -3.02
C SER A 724 29.87 -6.00 -2.69
N LYS A 725 29.76 -6.94 -1.74
CA LYS A 725 30.85 -7.85 -1.36
C LYS A 725 30.78 -9.22 -2.03
N GLN A 726 29.84 -9.44 -2.94
CA GLN A 726 29.55 -10.72 -3.57
C GLN A 726 29.56 -10.56 -5.10
N ASP A 727 29.39 -11.64 -5.88
CA ASP A 727 29.23 -11.54 -7.35
C ASP A 727 27.76 -11.47 -7.79
N PHE A 728 26.83 -11.62 -6.85
CA PHE A 728 25.39 -11.63 -7.05
C PHE A 728 24.68 -10.82 -5.95
N VAL A 729 23.37 -10.62 -6.10
CA VAL A 729 22.51 -10.06 -5.04
C VAL A 729 21.81 -11.22 -4.32
N PRO A 730 22.07 -11.45 -3.02
CA PRO A 730 21.41 -12.51 -2.27
C PRO A 730 19.98 -12.10 -1.92
N VAL A 731 19.03 -12.99 -2.25
CA VAL A 731 17.61 -12.83 -1.94
C VAL A 731 17.15 -14.07 -1.17
N LEU A 732 16.60 -13.88 0.03
CA LEU A 732 16.01 -14.95 0.83
C LEU A 732 14.52 -15.04 0.52
N GLY A 733 14.02 -16.24 0.23
CA GLY A 733 12.59 -16.51 0.03
C GLY A 733 12.13 -17.78 0.75
N TYR A 734 10.83 -18.02 0.72
CA TYR A 734 10.22 -19.30 1.08
C TYR A 734 9.46 -19.83 -0.13
N GLU A 735 9.68 -21.10 -0.49
CA GLU A 735 8.97 -21.76 -1.58
C GLU A 735 8.17 -22.97 -1.09
N LEU A 736 7.02 -23.16 -1.73
CA LEU A 736 6.12 -24.28 -1.58
C LEU A 736 5.84 -24.91 -2.95
N PRO A 737 6.56 -25.99 -3.31
CA PRO A 737 6.27 -26.77 -4.53
C PRO A 737 4.89 -27.43 -4.46
N LEU A 738 4.06 -27.22 -5.47
CA LEU A 738 2.64 -27.58 -5.45
C LEU A 738 2.43 -28.97 -6.09
N GLY A 739 1.82 -29.90 -5.35
CA GLY A 739 1.63 -31.29 -5.79
C GLY A 739 0.41 -31.57 -6.63
N GLU A 740 -0.51 -30.61 -6.75
CA GLU A 740 -1.74 -30.74 -7.52
C GLU A 740 -1.78 -29.75 -8.68
N ALA A 741 -2.67 -30.00 -9.65
CA ALA A 741 -2.91 -29.08 -10.75
C ALA A 741 -3.53 -27.77 -10.21
N VAL A 742 -2.81 -26.66 -10.41
CA VAL A 742 -3.24 -25.31 -10.04
C VAL A 742 -4.03 -24.71 -11.20
N GLU A 743 -5.24 -24.23 -10.93
CA GLU A 743 -6.07 -23.57 -11.93
C GLU A 743 -5.71 -22.08 -12.08
N ALA A 744 -5.38 -21.44 -10.96
CA ALA A 744 -5.15 -20.00 -10.89
C ALA A 744 -4.34 -19.62 -9.63
N PHE A 745 -3.71 -18.45 -9.66
CA PHE A 745 -3.07 -17.84 -8.49
C PHE A 745 -3.83 -16.58 -8.09
N GLU A 746 -4.51 -16.63 -6.95
CA GLU A 746 -5.22 -15.50 -6.37
C GLU A 746 -4.29 -14.70 -5.46
N CYS A 747 -4.34 -13.37 -5.57
CA CYS A 747 -3.59 -12.43 -4.73
C CYS A 747 -4.54 -11.45 -4.04
N ASP A 748 -4.33 -11.22 -2.75
CA ASP A 748 -5.01 -10.18 -1.98
C ASP A 748 -4.59 -8.79 -2.46
N VAL A 749 -5.54 -7.94 -2.83
CA VAL A 749 -5.28 -6.57 -3.26
C VAL A 749 -6.24 -5.61 -2.54
N PRO A 750 -6.00 -4.29 -2.57
CA PRO A 750 -6.97 -3.36 -2.01
C PRO A 750 -8.37 -3.61 -2.59
N ALA A 751 -9.36 -3.71 -1.71
CA ALA A 751 -10.79 -3.87 -1.98
C ALA A 751 -11.19 -5.17 -2.71
N GLY A 752 -10.37 -6.22 -2.64
CA GLY A 752 -10.74 -7.53 -3.18
C GLY A 752 -9.55 -8.46 -3.39
N SER A 753 -9.65 -9.31 -4.39
CA SER A 753 -8.56 -10.17 -4.85
C SER A 753 -8.46 -10.12 -6.38
N VAL A 754 -7.30 -10.51 -6.92
CA VAL A 754 -7.09 -10.66 -8.36
C VAL A 754 -6.45 -12.00 -8.67
N VAL A 755 -6.83 -12.59 -9.79
CA VAL A 755 -6.18 -13.78 -10.34
C VAL A 755 -5.09 -13.35 -11.31
N ARG A 756 -3.86 -13.83 -11.09
CA ARG A 756 -2.72 -13.55 -11.95
C ARG A 756 -2.21 -14.81 -12.63
N GLY A 757 -1.72 -14.64 -13.86
CA GLY A 757 -0.94 -15.64 -14.56
C GLY A 757 0.44 -15.86 -13.93
N VAL A 758 1.16 -16.86 -14.42
CA VAL A 758 2.54 -17.13 -13.99
C VAL A 758 3.45 -15.97 -14.42
N THR A 759 4.27 -15.49 -13.49
CA THR A 759 5.26 -14.43 -13.73
C THR A 759 6.66 -14.89 -13.29
N HIS A 760 7.70 -14.18 -13.74
CA HIS A 760 9.11 -14.50 -13.43
C HIS A 760 9.77 -13.46 -12.50
N HIS A 761 8.96 -12.70 -11.78
CA HIS A 761 9.37 -11.69 -10.82
C HIS A 761 8.35 -11.64 -9.67
N ASP A 762 8.61 -10.80 -8.68
CA ASP A 762 7.68 -10.63 -7.56
C ASP A 762 6.37 -9.96 -8.02
N ILE A 763 5.23 -10.46 -7.53
CA ILE A 763 3.89 -9.88 -7.73
C ILE A 763 3.38 -9.28 -6.42
N PRO A 764 2.66 -8.15 -6.46
CA PRO A 764 2.21 -7.47 -5.26
C PRO A 764 0.96 -8.13 -4.66
N ALA A 765 1.03 -8.53 -3.39
CA ALA A 765 -0.16 -8.91 -2.63
C ALA A 765 -0.12 -8.31 -1.22
N LEU A 766 -1.27 -7.93 -0.68
CA LEU A 766 -1.35 -7.26 0.62
C LEU A 766 -0.97 -8.20 1.77
N THR A 767 -1.65 -9.34 1.87
CA THR A 767 -1.50 -10.25 3.02
C THR A 767 -1.29 -11.70 2.63
N HIS A 768 -1.72 -12.11 1.44
CA HIS A 768 -1.61 -13.49 1.01
C HIS A 768 -1.62 -13.62 -0.52
N ALA A 769 -1.01 -14.70 -0.97
CA ALA A 769 -1.25 -15.28 -2.29
C ALA A 769 -1.64 -16.76 -2.11
N ALA A 770 -2.46 -17.27 -3.00
CA ALA A 770 -2.99 -18.62 -2.91
C ALA A 770 -3.06 -19.30 -4.28
N ALA A 771 -2.68 -20.58 -4.31
CA ALA A 771 -2.89 -21.45 -5.46
C ALA A 771 -4.29 -22.06 -5.36
N LEU A 772 -5.16 -21.77 -6.32
CA LEU A 772 -6.51 -22.33 -6.42
C LEU A 772 -6.43 -23.73 -7.07
N CYS A 773 -6.97 -24.73 -6.39
CA CYS A 773 -6.92 -26.14 -6.77
C CYS A 773 -8.25 -26.58 -7.39
N ALA A 774 -8.21 -27.58 -8.28
CA ALA A 774 -9.39 -28.13 -8.95
C ALA A 774 -10.42 -28.78 -8.00
N ASP A 775 -10.03 -29.10 -6.75
CA ASP A 775 -10.93 -29.59 -5.70
C ASP A 775 -11.76 -28.46 -5.05
N GLY A 776 -11.59 -27.22 -5.52
CA GLY A 776 -12.25 -26.02 -5.02
C GLY A 776 -11.57 -25.43 -3.78
N ARG A 777 -10.44 -25.97 -3.31
CA ARG A 777 -9.67 -25.41 -2.19
C ARG A 777 -8.56 -24.50 -2.66
N ALA A 778 -7.95 -23.81 -1.70
CA ALA A 778 -6.75 -23.02 -1.95
C ALA A 778 -5.64 -23.37 -0.98
N LEU A 779 -4.42 -23.47 -1.50
CA LEU A 779 -3.20 -23.53 -0.70
C LEU A 779 -2.59 -22.13 -0.63
N ALA A 780 -2.54 -21.55 0.57
CA ALA A 780 -2.22 -20.15 0.78
C ALA A 780 -0.92 -19.95 1.55
N LEU A 781 -0.14 -18.97 1.12
CA LEU A 781 0.93 -18.36 1.90
C LEU A 781 0.46 -16.99 2.38
N VAL A 782 0.28 -16.86 3.69
CA VAL A 782 -0.14 -15.63 4.36
C VAL A 782 1.05 -15.02 5.07
N SER A 783 1.24 -13.71 4.98
CA SER A 783 2.33 -13.00 5.67
C SER A 783 1.82 -11.84 6.55
N GLU A 784 2.62 -11.47 7.55
CA GLU A 784 2.37 -10.30 8.40
C GLU A 784 2.78 -8.97 7.73
N GLY A 785 3.50 -9.00 6.61
CA GLY A 785 4.10 -7.78 6.08
C GLY A 785 5.10 -7.99 4.94
N LYS A 786 4.97 -9.09 4.20
CA LYS A 786 5.67 -9.31 2.93
C LYS A 786 4.68 -9.10 1.79
N TYR A 787 5.08 -8.29 0.82
CA TYR A 787 4.21 -7.90 -0.28
C TYR A 787 4.61 -8.50 -1.63
N GLY A 788 5.84 -8.99 -1.77
CA GLY A 788 6.33 -9.67 -2.98
C GLY A 788 6.14 -11.19 -2.90
N TYR A 789 5.21 -11.70 -3.69
CA TYR A 789 4.95 -13.13 -3.85
C TYR A 789 5.45 -13.64 -5.20
N THR A 790 5.57 -14.95 -5.38
CA THR A 790 5.92 -15.57 -6.67
C THR A 790 5.08 -16.80 -6.94
N ASN A 791 4.86 -17.11 -8.22
CA ASN A 791 4.06 -18.26 -8.67
C ASN A 791 4.73 -19.04 -9.82
N GLU A 792 6.06 -19.10 -9.84
CA GLU A 792 6.83 -19.74 -10.91
C GLU A 792 7.15 -21.22 -10.65
N ASN A 793 7.38 -21.97 -11.73
CA ASN A 793 7.88 -23.35 -11.69
C ASN A 793 7.01 -24.33 -10.88
N GLY A 794 5.69 -24.12 -10.87
CA GLY A 794 4.76 -24.95 -10.09
C GLY A 794 4.92 -24.79 -8.58
N ALA A 795 5.49 -23.67 -8.12
CA ALA A 795 5.64 -23.35 -6.71
C ALA A 795 4.94 -22.03 -6.37
N LEU A 796 4.32 -21.98 -5.19
CA LEU A 796 3.91 -20.74 -4.56
C LEU A 796 5.04 -20.26 -3.65
N GLY A 797 5.42 -19.00 -3.74
CA GLY A 797 6.54 -18.46 -2.96
C GLY A 797 6.30 -17.05 -2.45
N VAL A 798 7.14 -16.65 -1.49
CA VAL A 798 7.18 -15.30 -0.93
C VAL A 798 8.64 -14.89 -0.74
N THR A 799 8.98 -13.70 -1.22
CA THR A 799 10.30 -13.12 -1.03
C THR A 799 10.37 -12.50 0.36
N LEU A 800 11.35 -12.93 1.16
CA LEU A 800 11.51 -12.53 2.57
C LEU A 800 12.44 -11.33 2.72
N ILE A 801 13.60 -11.36 2.06
CA ILE A 801 14.62 -10.31 2.16
C ILE A 801 15.28 -10.15 0.79
N ASN A 802 15.33 -8.92 0.27
CA ASN A 802 16.01 -8.56 -0.97
C ASN A 802 17.18 -7.61 -0.68
N THR A 803 18.41 -8.06 -0.89
CA THR A 803 19.63 -7.30 -0.53
C THR A 803 20.05 -6.31 -1.61
N SER A 804 19.11 -5.55 -2.16
CA SER A 804 19.47 -4.45 -3.06
C SER A 804 20.23 -3.37 -2.30
N GLU A 805 21.29 -2.79 -2.86
CA GLU A 805 22.11 -1.75 -2.18
C GLU A 805 22.00 -0.36 -2.85
N SER A 806 20.94 -0.13 -3.63
CA SER A 806 20.67 1.16 -4.26
C SER A 806 19.19 1.55 -4.10
N PRO A 807 18.87 2.73 -3.52
CA PRO A 807 19.80 3.79 -3.11
C PRO A 807 20.36 3.64 -1.69
N ASP A 808 19.77 2.79 -0.84
CA ASP A 808 20.28 2.49 0.50
C ASP A 808 21.43 1.46 0.40
N PRO A 809 22.64 1.72 0.94
CA PRO A 809 23.77 0.79 0.88
C PRO A 809 23.67 -0.43 1.83
N ALA A 810 22.69 -0.47 2.73
CA ALA A 810 22.46 -1.56 3.69
C ALA A 810 20.99 -1.66 4.17
N PRO A 811 20.00 -1.77 3.27
CA PRO A 811 18.58 -1.64 3.65
C PRO A 811 18.10 -2.78 4.55
N GLU A 812 18.65 -3.98 4.34
CA GLU A 812 18.22 -5.20 5.02
C GLU A 812 19.17 -5.66 6.13
N ARG A 813 20.21 -4.89 6.48
CA ARG A 813 21.18 -5.31 7.51
C ARG A 813 20.60 -5.11 8.92
N HIS A 814 19.87 -6.10 9.41
CA HIS A 814 19.18 -6.08 10.69
C HIS A 814 18.74 -7.49 11.10
N VAL A 815 18.21 -7.62 12.32
CA VAL A 815 17.49 -8.81 12.77
C VAL A 815 16.03 -8.69 12.36
N HIS A 816 15.58 -9.51 11.42
CA HIS A 816 14.21 -9.51 10.92
C HIS A 816 13.33 -10.48 11.69
N ASP A 817 12.14 -10.04 12.07
CA ASP A 817 11.09 -10.87 12.67
C ASP A 817 10.00 -11.10 11.62
N ILE A 818 9.93 -12.31 11.07
CA ILE A 818 9.08 -12.66 9.93
C ILE A 818 8.11 -13.77 10.35
N ARG A 819 6.82 -13.55 10.10
CA ARG A 819 5.77 -14.55 10.34
C ARG A 819 5.02 -14.87 9.07
N LEU A 820 4.91 -16.16 8.78
CA LEU A 820 4.12 -16.71 7.70
C LEU A 820 3.15 -17.78 8.22
N TRP A 821 2.00 -17.91 7.60
CA TRP A 821 1.15 -19.10 7.72
C TRP A 821 1.08 -19.82 6.39
N LEU A 822 1.31 -21.14 6.44
CA LEU A 822 1.01 -22.06 5.36
C LEU A 822 -0.33 -22.72 5.67
N ALA A 823 -1.35 -22.49 4.85
CA ALA A 823 -2.72 -22.88 5.17
C ALA A 823 -3.45 -23.52 4.00
N VAL A 824 -4.39 -24.41 4.33
CA VAL A 824 -5.38 -24.92 3.39
C VAL A 824 -6.72 -24.24 3.70
N SER A 825 -7.27 -23.56 2.70
CA SER A 825 -8.51 -22.79 2.81
C SER A 825 -9.60 -23.34 1.89
N ALA A 826 -10.84 -22.90 2.09
CA ALA A 826 -12.02 -23.29 1.32
C ALA A 826 -12.04 -22.76 -0.13
N GLY A 827 -10.99 -22.05 -0.56
CA GLY A 827 -10.82 -21.60 -1.94
C GLY A 827 -11.42 -20.24 -2.27
N ASP A 828 -12.28 -19.69 -1.41
CA ASP A 828 -12.90 -18.38 -1.62
C ASP A 828 -12.10 -17.22 -0.97
N ALA A 829 -12.15 -16.05 -1.62
CA ALA A 829 -11.39 -14.87 -1.21
C ALA A 829 -11.79 -14.35 0.18
N LYS A 830 -13.04 -14.56 0.61
CA LYS A 830 -13.49 -14.20 1.96
C LYS A 830 -12.78 -15.06 3.01
N ALA A 831 -12.77 -16.38 2.85
CA ALA A 831 -12.11 -17.29 3.78
C ALA A 831 -10.58 -17.06 3.85
N LEU A 832 -9.93 -16.82 2.71
CA LEU A 832 -8.51 -16.46 2.64
C LEU A 832 -8.24 -15.12 3.35
N GLY A 833 -9.10 -14.14 3.13
CA GLY A 833 -9.06 -12.86 3.80
C GLY A 833 -9.27 -12.94 5.31
N ASP A 834 -10.21 -13.75 5.78
CA ASP A 834 -10.48 -13.99 7.20
C ASP A 834 -9.26 -14.67 7.87
N LEU A 835 -8.66 -15.65 7.20
CA LEU A 835 -7.41 -16.28 7.65
C LEU A 835 -6.28 -15.25 7.82
N ALA A 836 -6.09 -14.39 6.82
CA ALA A 836 -5.07 -13.34 6.86
C ALA A 836 -5.34 -12.28 7.93
N GLU A 837 -6.59 -11.92 8.14
CA GLU A 837 -6.99 -11.02 9.23
C GLU A 837 -6.70 -11.65 10.61
N GLY A 838 -6.90 -12.97 10.76
CA GLY A 838 -6.56 -13.70 11.98
C GLY A 838 -5.09 -13.57 12.37
N LEU A 839 -4.19 -13.70 11.39
CA LEU A 839 -2.75 -13.51 11.57
C LEU A 839 -2.41 -12.06 11.96
N ASN A 840 -2.95 -11.09 11.23
CA ASN A 840 -2.63 -9.67 11.40
C ASN A 840 -3.34 -9.01 12.60
N ARG A 841 -4.36 -9.66 13.19
CA ARG A 841 -5.12 -9.19 14.35
C ARG A 841 -5.21 -10.29 15.44
N PRO A 842 -4.12 -10.63 16.14
CA PRO A 842 -4.10 -11.67 17.18
C PRO A 842 -5.01 -11.32 18.37
N LEU A 843 -5.58 -12.32 19.07
CA LEU A 843 -6.40 -12.06 20.26
C LEU A 843 -5.58 -11.26 21.28
N THR A 844 -6.20 -10.24 21.87
CA THR A 844 -5.50 -9.38 22.85
C THR A 844 -6.04 -9.68 24.23
N ALA A 845 -5.13 -9.98 25.16
CA ALA A 845 -5.48 -10.20 26.56
C ALA A 845 -5.35 -8.89 27.34
N PHE A 846 -6.29 -8.66 28.26
CA PHE A 846 -6.25 -7.57 29.23
C PHE A 846 -6.60 -8.13 30.59
N SER A 847 -5.74 -7.95 31.58
CA SER A 847 -6.00 -8.49 32.92
C SER A 847 -6.73 -7.51 33.83
N THR A 848 -7.42 -8.06 34.83
CA THR A 848 -8.16 -7.34 35.87
C THR A 848 -8.12 -8.12 37.18
N MET A 849 -8.48 -7.43 38.28
CA MET A 849 -8.92 -8.11 39.50
C MET A 849 -10.37 -8.57 39.36
N PRO A 850 -10.79 -9.69 39.99
CA PRO A 850 -12.19 -10.08 40.01
C PRO A 850 -13.10 -8.96 40.54
N HIS A 851 -14.13 -8.61 39.78
CA HIS A 851 -15.09 -7.56 40.13
C HIS A 851 -16.48 -7.83 39.57
N ALA A 852 -17.51 -7.27 40.21
CA ALA A 852 -18.85 -7.25 39.66
C ALA A 852 -18.91 -6.32 38.43
N GLY A 853 -19.71 -6.71 37.44
CA GLY A 853 -19.91 -5.95 36.20
C GLY A 853 -21.35 -6.03 35.72
N LYS A 854 -21.70 -5.25 34.69
CA LYS A 854 -23.03 -5.24 34.06
C LYS A 854 -23.11 -6.12 32.82
N CYS A 855 -21.98 -6.39 32.19
CA CYS A 855 -21.87 -7.19 30.99
C CYS A 855 -21.50 -8.64 31.38
N PRO A 856 -21.96 -9.65 30.63
CA PRO A 856 -21.58 -11.04 30.90
C PRO A 856 -20.08 -11.25 30.66
N ALA A 857 -19.50 -12.29 31.26
CA ALA A 857 -18.09 -12.68 31.10
C ALA A 857 -17.70 -13.10 29.68
N ARG A 858 -18.67 -13.44 28.84
CA ARG A 858 -18.50 -13.82 27.44
C ARG A 858 -19.65 -13.23 26.63
N ALA A 859 -19.32 -12.45 25.60
CA ALA A 859 -20.32 -11.92 24.66
C ALA A 859 -19.73 -11.65 23.29
N GLN A 860 -20.60 -11.80 22.29
CA GLN A 860 -20.45 -11.12 21.01
C GLN A 860 -21.11 -9.74 21.15
N GLN A 861 -20.39 -8.66 20.87
CA GLN A 861 -20.94 -7.31 20.97
C GLN A 861 -21.50 -6.81 19.64
N MET A 862 -20.92 -7.27 18.53
CA MET A 862 -21.37 -6.92 17.18
C MET A 862 -21.34 -8.16 16.28
N GLY A 863 -22.26 -8.24 15.32
CA GLY A 863 -22.36 -9.32 14.35
C GLY A 863 -22.14 -8.83 12.94
N PHE A 864 -21.48 -9.65 12.12
CA PHE A 864 -21.33 -9.43 10.69
C PHE A 864 -21.50 -10.78 9.98
N GLU A 865 -22.67 -10.97 9.38
CA GLU A 865 -23.03 -12.18 8.64
C GLU A 865 -23.11 -11.83 7.15
N ALA A 866 -22.25 -12.45 6.34
CA ALA A 866 -22.14 -12.22 4.91
C ALA A 866 -21.70 -13.52 4.21
N LYS A 867 -22.10 -13.72 2.96
CA LYS A 867 -21.68 -14.89 2.17
C LYS A 867 -20.31 -14.68 1.55
N SER A 868 -20.08 -13.51 0.97
CA SER A 868 -18.84 -13.16 0.27
C SER A 868 -18.26 -11.81 0.68
N SER A 869 -19.02 -10.97 1.39
CA SER A 869 -18.50 -9.68 1.84
C SER A 869 -17.57 -9.80 3.06
N ARG A 870 -16.60 -8.87 3.15
CA ARG A 870 -15.67 -8.75 4.28
C ARG A 870 -15.84 -7.42 5.01
N LEU A 871 -15.80 -7.46 6.33
CA LEU A 871 -15.83 -6.27 7.18
C LEU A 871 -14.45 -5.59 7.18
N SER A 872 -14.39 -4.37 6.66
CA SER A 872 -13.17 -3.59 6.53
C SER A 872 -12.90 -2.72 7.77
N ALA A 873 -13.87 -1.90 8.18
CA ALA A 873 -13.75 -0.99 9.32
C ALA A 873 -15.01 -0.90 10.18
N ILE A 874 -14.81 -0.55 11.46
CA ILE A 874 -15.88 -0.12 12.38
C ILE A 874 -15.40 1.20 12.97
N LEU A 875 -16.15 2.27 12.77
CA LEU A 875 -15.80 3.61 13.24
C LEU A 875 -16.80 4.06 14.31
N PRO A 876 -16.34 4.70 15.39
CA PRO A 876 -17.23 5.34 16.34
C PRO A 876 -17.91 6.55 15.68
N GLU A 877 -19.18 6.75 15.99
CA GLU A 877 -20.01 7.89 15.57
C GLU A 877 -20.74 8.41 16.81
N GLU A 878 -21.10 9.70 16.82
CA GLU A 878 -21.90 10.24 17.92
C GLU A 878 -23.24 9.47 18.02
N ASP A 879 -23.48 8.87 19.18
CA ASP A 879 -24.62 7.98 19.45
C ASP A 879 -24.80 6.82 18.44
N GLY A 880 -23.71 6.33 17.83
CA GLY A 880 -23.79 5.32 16.80
C GLY A 880 -22.47 4.66 16.40
N ILE A 881 -22.55 3.88 15.32
CA ILE A 881 -21.42 3.15 14.72
C ILE A 881 -21.55 3.22 13.19
N ILE A 882 -20.42 3.41 12.50
CA ILE A 882 -20.29 3.13 11.06
C ILE A 882 -19.61 1.78 10.87
N ALA A 883 -20.17 0.92 10.03
CA ALA A 883 -19.56 -0.33 9.57
C ALA A 883 -19.30 -0.24 8.06
N ARG A 884 -18.04 -0.42 7.63
CA ARG A 884 -17.63 -0.44 6.22
C ARG A 884 -17.18 -1.84 5.82
N PHE A 885 -17.58 -2.28 4.63
CA PHE A 885 -17.32 -3.61 4.10
C PHE A 885 -17.19 -3.55 2.57
N TYR A 886 -16.70 -4.62 1.97
CA TYR A 886 -16.62 -4.77 0.52
C TYR A 886 -16.87 -6.21 0.11
N GLU A 887 -17.41 -6.40 -1.09
CA GLU A 887 -17.69 -7.72 -1.67
C GLU A 887 -16.43 -8.27 -2.39
N THR A 888 -16.11 -9.56 -2.24
CA THR A 888 -14.83 -10.11 -2.73
C THR A 888 -14.93 -11.19 -3.81
N ASN A 889 -16.11 -11.74 -4.07
CA ASN A 889 -16.27 -12.94 -4.91
C ASN A 889 -17.07 -12.67 -6.20
N GLY A 890 -17.40 -11.42 -6.50
CA GLY A 890 -18.13 -11.03 -7.70
C GLY A 890 -19.61 -11.41 -7.67
N GLN A 891 -20.18 -11.63 -6.48
CA GLN A 891 -21.58 -12.01 -6.30
C GLN A 891 -22.30 -10.98 -5.44
N ALA A 892 -23.51 -10.60 -5.85
CA ALA A 892 -24.34 -9.73 -5.02
C ALA A 892 -24.62 -10.42 -3.67
N ASP A 893 -24.40 -9.68 -2.58
CA ASP A 893 -24.50 -10.22 -1.22
C ASP A 893 -25.53 -9.44 -0.39
N SER A 894 -26.09 -10.09 0.63
CA SER A 894 -27.01 -9.50 1.59
C SER A 894 -26.38 -9.55 2.96
N VAL A 895 -25.70 -8.45 3.33
CA VAL A 895 -24.95 -8.35 4.58
C VAL A 895 -25.91 -8.03 5.72
N LYS A 896 -25.83 -8.80 6.80
CA LYS A 896 -26.54 -8.52 8.07
C LYS A 896 -25.54 -8.10 9.13
N ILE A 897 -25.77 -6.92 9.70
CA ILE A 897 -24.92 -6.31 10.72
C ILE A 897 -25.72 -6.16 12.00
N SER A 898 -25.32 -6.84 13.08
CA SER A 898 -25.95 -6.71 14.40
C SER A 898 -25.12 -5.76 15.28
N PHE A 899 -25.75 -4.81 15.95
CA PHE A 899 -25.10 -3.77 16.74
C PHE A 899 -25.23 -4.02 18.25
N PRO A 900 -24.35 -3.44 19.10
CA PRO A 900 -24.44 -3.57 20.57
C PRO A 900 -25.64 -2.83 21.19
N PHE A 901 -26.50 -2.23 20.36
CA PHE A 901 -27.66 -1.45 20.76
C PHE A 901 -28.83 -1.72 19.81
N ARG A 902 -30.04 -1.41 20.27
CA ARG A 902 -31.22 -1.40 19.41
C ARG A 902 -31.11 -0.26 18.40
N VAL A 903 -31.21 -0.56 17.11
CA VAL A 903 -31.05 0.40 16.03
C VAL A 903 -32.31 1.23 15.90
N ALA A 904 -32.21 2.54 16.14
CA ALA A 904 -33.33 3.47 15.96
C ALA A 904 -33.45 3.95 14.51
N ARG A 905 -32.30 4.21 13.89
CA ARG A 905 -32.18 4.61 12.49
C ARG A 905 -30.87 4.08 11.92
N ALA A 906 -30.88 3.77 10.63
CA ALA A 906 -29.69 3.38 9.88
C ALA A 906 -29.75 3.93 8.46
N GLN A 907 -28.58 4.13 7.85
CA GLN A 907 -28.45 4.69 6.53
C GLN A 907 -27.22 4.12 5.82
N ALA A 908 -27.38 3.73 4.56
CA ALA A 908 -26.25 3.47 3.67
C ALA A 908 -25.59 4.81 3.31
N ILE A 909 -24.26 4.87 3.35
CA ILE A 909 -23.51 6.11 3.14
C ILE A 909 -22.32 5.92 2.20
N ASP A 910 -21.95 6.99 1.51
CA ASP A 910 -20.68 7.09 0.79
C ASP A 910 -19.49 7.31 1.75
N LEU A 911 -18.28 7.48 1.19
CA LEU A 911 -17.08 7.73 1.98
C LEU A 911 -17.17 9.01 2.84
N MET A 912 -17.83 10.05 2.31
CA MET A 912 -17.99 11.35 2.95
C MET A 912 -19.15 11.39 3.97
N GLY A 913 -19.90 10.29 4.08
CA GLY A 913 -21.02 10.17 5.01
C GLY A 913 -22.35 10.70 4.46
N ASN A 914 -22.43 10.97 3.15
CA ASN A 914 -23.67 11.35 2.50
C ASN A 914 -24.59 10.14 2.34
N PRO A 915 -25.92 10.30 2.51
CA PRO A 915 -26.91 9.27 2.25
C PRO A 915 -26.83 8.67 0.83
N LEU A 916 -26.87 7.34 0.75
CA LEU A 916 -27.11 6.61 -0.50
C LEU A 916 -28.57 6.11 -0.54
N PRO A 917 -29.17 5.98 -1.74
CA PRO A 917 -30.56 5.52 -1.91
C PRO A 917 -30.74 4.00 -1.69
N ASP A 918 -29.76 3.30 -1.12
CA ASP A 918 -29.78 1.85 -1.00
C ASP A 918 -30.90 1.35 -0.09
N ALA A 919 -31.48 0.20 -0.47
CA ALA A 919 -32.49 -0.47 0.34
C ALA A 919 -31.84 -1.09 1.58
N LEU A 920 -32.30 -0.64 2.76
CA LEU A 920 -31.89 -1.16 4.06
C LEU A 920 -33.10 -1.53 4.90
N ALA A 921 -32.97 -2.62 5.67
CA ALA A 921 -34.01 -3.09 6.58
C ALA A 921 -33.47 -3.11 8.02
N ILE A 922 -34.21 -2.49 8.94
CA ILE A 922 -33.89 -2.50 10.38
C ILE A 922 -34.67 -3.64 11.05
N GLU A 923 -33.94 -4.54 11.71
CA GLU A 923 -34.45 -5.74 12.38
C GLU A 923 -34.04 -5.71 13.87
N GLY A 924 -34.65 -4.82 14.66
CA GLY A 924 -34.36 -4.71 16.09
C GLY A 924 -32.98 -4.11 16.37
N ASP A 925 -31.99 -4.95 16.63
CA ASP A 925 -30.57 -4.61 16.82
C ASP A 925 -29.72 -4.82 15.55
N ALA A 926 -30.33 -5.28 14.45
CA ALA A 926 -29.63 -5.55 13.20
C ALA A 926 -30.07 -4.66 12.04
N VAL A 927 -29.19 -4.51 11.05
CA VAL A 927 -29.46 -3.89 9.76
C VAL A 927 -29.08 -4.88 8.66
N ARG A 928 -29.97 -5.07 7.67
CA ARG A 928 -29.64 -5.74 6.41
C ARG A 928 -29.46 -4.74 5.29
N VAL A 929 -28.43 -4.95 4.48
CA VAL A 929 -28.09 -4.12 3.34
C VAL A 929 -27.62 -5.01 2.18
N SER A 930 -28.06 -4.70 0.97
CA SER A 930 -27.58 -5.36 -0.24
C SER A 930 -26.32 -4.67 -0.75
N VAL A 931 -25.34 -5.45 -1.20
CA VAL A 931 -24.12 -4.95 -1.82
C VAL A 931 -23.94 -5.58 -3.19
N GLN A 932 -23.48 -4.77 -4.15
CA GLN A 932 -23.22 -5.22 -5.51
C GLN A 932 -21.86 -5.96 -5.58
N PRO A 933 -21.67 -6.83 -6.59
CA PRO A 933 -20.38 -7.47 -6.86
C PRO A 933 -19.21 -6.49 -6.80
N TYR A 934 -18.12 -6.89 -6.13
CA TYR A 934 -16.86 -6.16 -5.99
C TYR A 934 -16.99 -4.70 -5.49
N SER A 935 -18.11 -4.33 -4.89
CA SER A 935 -18.39 -2.95 -4.49
C SER A 935 -18.10 -2.70 -3.02
N ILE A 936 -17.69 -1.47 -2.69
CA ILE A 936 -17.53 -1.00 -1.31
C ILE A 936 -18.87 -0.47 -0.79
N GLY A 937 -19.22 -0.83 0.45
CA GLY A 937 -20.43 -0.38 1.13
C GLY A 937 -20.16 0.09 2.55
N ALA A 938 -20.99 1.00 3.05
CA ALA A 938 -20.97 1.41 4.45
C ALA A 938 -22.39 1.64 4.99
N VAL A 939 -22.59 1.26 6.24
CA VAL A 939 -23.83 1.51 7.00
C VAL A 939 -23.49 2.34 8.22
N ARG A 940 -24.18 3.47 8.38
CA ARG A 940 -24.20 4.25 9.62
C ARG A 940 -25.46 3.90 10.41
N ALA A 941 -25.32 3.41 11.64
CA ALA A 941 -26.42 3.04 12.52
C ALA A 941 -26.35 3.81 13.85
N TYR A 942 -27.51 4.20 14.37
CA TYR A 942 -27.62 5.00 15.59
C TYR A 942 -28.45 4.28 16.65
N ALA A 943 -28.05 4.47 17.90
CA ALA A 943 -28.79 4.04 19.08
C ALA A 943 -30.10 4.83 19.24
N LYS A 944 -31.00 4.30 20.08
CA LYS A 944 -32.28 4.93 20.42
C LYS A 944 -32.18 5.91 21.57
#